data_AF-A0A7M5U0C1-F1
#
_entry.id   AF-A0A7M5U0C1-F1
#
_cell.length_a   1.000
_cell.length_b   1.000
_cell.length_c   1.000
_cell.angle_alpha   90.00
_cell.angle_beta   90.00
_cell.angle_gamma   90.00
#
_symmetry.space_group_name_H-M   'P 1'
#
loop_
_entity.id
_entity.type
_entity.pdbx_description
1 polymer ?
#
loop_
_entity_poly.entity_id
_entity_poly.type
_entity_poly.pdbx_seq_one_letter_code
_entity_poly.pdbx_strand_id
1 'polypeptide(L)'
;MQFYRVLLLVVILNVIAQNHCHRKNHSRKRRIKNGSGVAEKIDLVFIIDESEGMSKNDFEISVKAMYKLLKHFSISPGTTRVGLYTVGRKFKKHFEFRDHVNRECVMKSIRKLVLKTSPRNKNFTENLRTGFDEIKEKHTDIEGQRLIYLYITNKPEDVKLINSEVELENGSEMTVLLLEKAVLLNEKHRHHKTKAKERSHSSHHKKETSKRTPVSEKPSKKVTIERAGSKIQVVNLPVETEHILYKINVENKQYGVCEHKKDGSPVMDECDRHCTCVNQKLTNCYRLRKEFTSMTSEERRRYLKAYKTLTTKSPYKDTYERFIFMHYKYFCWGIHNREMFLPWHRWYLSIMEDLLRQIDCGITIPYWDWSYASHDPWNRTNLWRSSDDGLGPNGNRYKGYCVQKGLFRESQWKTPYWEDPMDIVLSSADQLGGDIEDQRGHLAFCLRRAFKGHTPSYISVQRTLLLPARHFKDFDIQMRHNFHDRVHNTIGGTMCTHYAADTPEFHFHHSFLDKIWFKWQSISSDHKWVHFLQRNHTKMLGTEYNQFEYTNCDNLPRCIKVTYKDFPNRKHTKRHRERRSPIDIDSMGRMTKDYWQSYLNDSWYSSFPNCSRSKIEKKRAKFLHSILDGPGEASAEDLRHKLYG
;
A
#
# COMPACT_ATOMS: atom_id res chain seq x y z
N MET A 1 18.55 17.90 -31.27
CA MET A 1 18.52 17.45 -29.85
C MET A 1 18.75 18.57 -28.82
N GLN A 2 19.53 19.62 -29.10
CA GLN A 2 19.72 20.76 -28.17
C GLN A 2 18.45 21.60 -27.97
N PHE A 3 17.65 21.84 -29.01
CA PHE A 3 16.39 22.61 -28.93
C PHE A 3 15.34 22.03 -27.96
N TYR A 4 15.14 20.70 -27.98
CA TYR A 4 14.23 20.01 -27.05
C TYR A 4 14.64 20.14 -25.58
N ARG A 5 15.94 20.30 -25.28
CA ARG A 5 16.40 20.52 -23.91
C ARG A 5 16.09 21.94 -23.44
N VAL A 6 16.21 22.94 -24.31
CA VAL A 6 15.93 24.35 -24.00
C VAL A 6 14.43 24.59 -23.80
N LEU A 7 13.57 24.09 -24.69
CA LEU A 7 12.11 24.27 -24.56
C LEU A 7 11.56 23.57 -23.30
N LEU A 8 12.04 22.35 -23.02
CA LEU A 8 11.66 21.62 -21.81
C LEU A 8 12.19 22.32 -20.54
N LEU A 9 13.42 22.86 -20.57
CA LEU A 9 13.95 23.67 -19.47
C LEU A 9 13.15 24.96 -19.29
N VAL A 10 12.72 25.64 -20.34
CA VAL A 10 11.89 26.85 -20.25
C VAL A 10 10.50 26.53 -19.72
N VAL A 11 9.89 25.40 -20.09
CA VAL A 11 8.60 24.96 -19.55
C VAL A 11 8.73 24.54 -18.09
N ILE A 12 9.76 23.75 -17.75
CA ILE A 12 10.07 23.38 -16.36
C ILE A 12 10.39 24.62 -15.53
N LEU A 13 11.21 25.54 -16.05
CA LEU A 13 11.57 26.80 -15.38
C LEU A 13 10.40 27.76 -15.32
N ASN A 14 9.48 27.81 -16.28
CA ASN A 14 8.28 28.65 -16.20
C ASN A 14 7.30 28.07 -15.17
N VAL A 15 7.05 26.76 -15.18
CA VAL A 15 6.20 26.12 -14.16
C VAL A 15 6.84 26.23 -12.76
N ILE A 16 8.17 26.08 -12.64
CA ILE A 16 8.91 26.26 -11.37
C ILE A 16 9.05 27.73 -10.97
N ALA A 17 9.24 28.66 -11.90
CA ALA A 17 9.38 30.10 -11.62
C ALA A 17 8.03 30.74 -11.30
N GLN A 18 6.93 30.28 -11.92
CA GLN A 18 5.57 30.63 -11.53
C GLN A 18 5.26 30.13 -10.12
N ASN A 19 5.73 28.93 -9.73
CA ASN A 19 5.70 28.45 -8.34
C ASN A 19 6.52 29.33 -7.36
N HIS A 20 7.56 30.04 -7.82
CA HIS A 20 8.39 30.90 -6.96
C HIS A 20 7.96 32.37 -6.93
N CYS A 21 7.35 32.91 -7.98
CA CYS A 21 6.94 34.32 -8.05
C CYS A 21 5.75 34.64 -7.13
N HIS A 22 4.81 33.72 -6.91
CA HIS A 22 3.67 33.99 -6.02
C HIS A 22 4.02 33.97 -4.52
N ARG A 23 5.16 33.38 -4.15
CA ARG A 23 5.72 33.42 -2.79
C ARG A 23 6.06 34.85 -2.33
N LYS A 24 6.30 35.77 -3.26
CA LYS A 24 6.60 37.18 -2.97
C LYS A 24 5.36 38.06 -2.82
N ASN A 25 4.21 37.70 -3.40
CA ASN A 25 3.00 38.53 -3.29
C ASN A 25 2.25 38.33 -1.96
N HIS A 26 2.38 37.17 -1.29
CA HIS A 26 1.85 36.97 0.06
C HIS A 26 2.82 37.39 1.19
N SER A 27 4.07 37.77 0.90
CA SER A 27 5.06 38.11 1.94
C SER A 27 5.06 39.58 2.38
N ARG A 28 4.24 40.45 1.77
CA ARG A 28 4.02 41.83 2.22
C ARG A 28 2.90 41.94 3.28
N LYS A 29 3.03 41.18 4.37
CA LYS A 29 2.56 41.47 5.75
C LYS A 29 2.53 40.18 6.58
N ARG A 30 3.67 39.78 7.12
CA ARG A 30 3.87 39.36 8.53
C ARG A 30 5.25 38.73 8.68
N ARG A 31 6.01 39.30 9.59
CA ARG A 31 7.36 38.89 9.97
C ARG A 31 7.24 37.78 11.03
N ILE A 32 8.15 36.81 10.96
CA ILE A 32 8.59 35.82 11.98
C ILE A 32 7.73 34.54 12.20
N LYS A 33 8.23 33.37 11.74
CA LYS A 33 8.91 32.30 12.52
C LYS A 33 9.08 31.03 11.66
N ASN A 34 10.19 30.32 11.89
CA ASN A 34 10.58 29.05 11.27
C ASN A 34 9.39 28.08 11.07
N GLY A 35 9.06 27.81 9.80
CA GLY A 35 8.12 26.76 9.40
C GLY A 35 8.69 25.99 8.23
N SER A 36 8.78 24.67 8.38
CA SER A 36 9.01 23.71 7.30
C SER A 36 8.12 24.07 6.10
N GLY A 37 8.74 24.32 4.94
CA GLY A 37 7.99 24.66 3.72
C GLY A 37 7.02 23.54 3.37
N VAL A 38 5.72 23.80 3.51
CA VAL A 38 4.67 22.92 3.02
C VAL A 38 4.81 22.87 1.49
N ALA A 39 4.97 21.67 0.92
CA ALA A 39 5.00 21.49 -0.51
C ALA A 39 3.66 21.95 -1.11
N GLU A 40 3.73 22.76 -2.17
CA GLU A 40 2.54 23.28 -2.84
C GLU A 40 1.73 22.12 -3.45
N LYS A 41 0.41 22.22 -3.28
CA LYS A 41 -0.58 21.23 -3.71
C LYS A 41 -1.00 21.54 -5.16
N ILE A 42 -0.65 20.67 -6.10
CA ILE A 42 -0.82 20.89 -7.55
C ILE A 42 -1.65 19.76 -8.19
N ASP A 43 -2.61 20.12 -9.01
CA ASP A 43 -3.28 19.23 -9.96
C ASP A 43 -2.74 19.50 -11.36
N LEU A 44 -2.01 18.55 -11.91
CA LEU A 44 -1.38 18.67 -13.22
C LEU A 44 -2.21 17.91 -14.26
N VAL A 45 -2.80 18.63 -15.20
CA VAL A 45 -3.64 18.08 -16.27
C VAL A 45 -2.86 18.07 -17.57
N PHE A 46 -2.67 16.90 -18.16
CA PHE A 46 -2.18 16.77 -19.54
C PHE A 46 -3.36 16.56 -20.48
N ILE A 47 -3.46 17.41 -21.51
CA ILE A 47 -4.41 17.26 -22.61
C ILE A 47 -3.58 17.10 -23.89
N ILE A 48 -3.65 15.94 -24.53
CA ILE A 48 -2.90 15.65 -25.76
C ILE A 48 -3.85 15.68 -26.95
N ASP A 49 -3.50 16.44 -27.97
CA ASP A 49 -4.24 16.45 -29.22
C ASP A 49 -4.12 15.09 -29.94
N GLU A 50 -5.27 14.51 -30.31
CA GLU A 50 -5.46 13.26 -31.05
C GLU A 50 -6.30 13.51 -32.32
N SER A 51 -6.48 14.77 -32.72
CA SER A 51 -7.32 15.16 -33.85
C SER A 51 -6.59 15.04 -35.20
N GLU A 52 -7.35 15.19 -36.28
CA GLU A 52 -6.84 15.03 -37.66
C GLU A 52 -5.69 15.99 -37.95
N GLY A 53 -4.55 15.48 -38.46
CA GLY A 53 -3.32 16.26 -38.66
C GLY A 53 -2.25 15.99 -37.61
N MET A 54 -2.60 15.35 -36.49
CA MET A 54 -1.61 14.78 -35.56
C MET A 54 -0.97 13.52 -36.18
N SER A 55 0.33 13.55 -36.47
CA SER A 55 1.04 12.37 -36.95
C SER A 55 1.36 11.41 -35.79
N LYS A 56 1.55 10.11 -36.09
CA LYS A 56 1.98 9.14 -35.07
C LYS A 56 3.29 9.56 -34.38
N ASN A 57 4.22 10.15 -35.14
CA ASN A 57 5.48 10.65 -34.63
C ASN A 57 5.28 11.85 -33.69
N ASP A 58 4.43 12.80 -34.07
CA ASP A 58 4.13 13.97 -33.22
C ASP A 58 3.43 13.55 -31.93
N PHE A 59 2.49 12.61 -32.00
CA PHE A 59 1.86 12.02 -30.82
C PHE A 59 2.88 11.33 -29.90
N GLU A 60 3.80 10.55 -30.46
CA GLU A 60 4.89 9.94 -29.66
C GLU A 60 5.82 10.98 -29.03
N ILE A 61 6.05 12.12 -29.69
CA ILE A 61 6.79 13.24 -29.13
C ILE A 61 6.03 13.86 -27.94
N SER A 62 4.71 14.07 -28.07
CA SER A 62 3.84 14.53 -26.97
C SER A 62 3.96 13.64 -25.74
N VAL A 63 3.85 12.32 -25.95
CA VAL A 63 3.96 11.32 -24.87
C VAL A 63 5.36 11.37 -24.23
N LYS A 64 6.43 11.49 -25.02
CA LYS A 64 7.81 11.63 -24.51
C LYS A 64 8.03 12.94 -23.74
N ALA A 65 7.41 14.04 -24.16
CA ALA A 65 7.50 15.34 -23.47
C ALA A 65 6.85 15.24 -22.08
N MET A 66 5.62 14.72 -22.01
CA MET A 66 4.94 14.45 -20.74
C MET A 66 5.77 13.53 -19.83
N TYR A 67 6.32 12.43 -20.37
CA TYR A 67 7.15 11.50 -19.61
C TYR A 67 8.37 12.19 -18.98
N LYS A 68 9.01 13.12 -19.70
CA LYS A 68 10.14 13.89 -19.17
C LYS A 68 9.70 14.89 -18.09
N LEU A 69 8.60 15.59 -18.29
CA LEU A 69 8.07 16.56 -17.32
C LEU A 69 7.73 15.90 -15.99
N LEU A 70 7.01 14.78 -16.02
CA LEU A 70 6.54 14.07 -14.82
C LEU A 70 7.66 13.51 -13.93
N LYS A 71 8.89 13.38 -14.46
CA LYS A 71 10.06 13.01 -13.64
C LYS A 71 10.43 14.10 -12.61
N HIS A 72 10.04 15.35 -12.85
CA HIS A 72 10.35 16.48 -11.98
C HIS A 72 9.28 16.73 -10.91
N PHE A 73 8.13 16.07 -10.98
CA PHE A 73 7.04 16.23 -10.02
C PHE A 73 7.01 15.08 -9.01
N SER A 74 6.82 15.41 -7.74
CA SER A 74 6.53 14.44 -6.68
C SER A 74 5.04 14.11 -6.70
N ILE A 75 4.68 13.07 -7.45
CA ILE A 75 3.29 12.67 -7.65
C ILE A 75 2.78 11.95 -6.41
N SER A 76 1.78 12.55 -5.76
CA SER A 76 1.06 12.00 -4.62
C SER A 76 -0.30 12.68 -4.43
N PRO A 77 -1.28 12.01 -3.79
CA PRO A 77 -2.55 12.64 -3.41
C PRO A 77 -2.41 13.89 -2.54
N GLY A 78 -1.30 14.02 -1.79
CA GLY A 78 -1.05 15.14 -0.88
C GLY A 78 -0.19 16.27 -1.47
N THR A 79 0.42 16.07 -2.64
CA THR A 79 1.28 17.06 -3.31
C THR A 79 0.84 17.28 -4.75
N THR A 80 1.29 16.45 -5.70
CA THR A 80 0.96 16.58 -7.12
C THR A 80 0.05 15.44 -7.56
N ARG A 81 -1.19 15.74 -7.94
CA ARG A 81 -2.09 14.81 -8.63
C ARG A 81 -1.96 14.99 -10.14
N VAL A 82 -2.18 13.93 -10.92
CA VAL A 82 -2.05 14.00 -12.39
C VAL A 82 -3.31 13.49 -13.06
N GLY A 83 -3.89 14.30 -13.96
CA GLY A 83 -4.92 13.88 -14.89
C GLY A 83 -4.38 13.82 -16.32
N LEU A 84 -4.86 12.87 -17.12
CA LEU A 84 -4.48 12.71 -18.52
C LEU A 84 -5.70 12.50 -19.41
N TYR A 85 -5.80 13.34 -20.43
CA TYR A 85 -6.90 13.38 -21.38
C TYR A 85 -6.35 13.48 -22.80
N THR A 86 -7.09 12.94 -23.77
CA THR A 86 -6.87 13.23 -25.19
C THR A 86 -8.10 13.93 -25.77
N VAL A 87 -7.86 14.82 -26.72
CA VAL A 87 -8.94 15.52 -27.44
C VAL A 87 -8.84 15.19 -28.93
N GLY A 88 -9.94 14.65 -29.48
CA GLY A 88 -10.02 14.26 -30.88
C GLY A 88 -11.47 14.29 -31.35
N ARG A 89 -12.05 13.13 -31.72
CA ARG A 89 -13.49 13.00 -31.98
C ARG A 89 -14.34 13.27 -30.72
N LYS A 90 -13.82 12.85 -29.57
CA LYS A 90 -14.40 12.99 -28.25
C LYS A 90 -13.33 13.50 -27.31
N PHE A 91 -13.74 14.17 -26.25
CA PHE A 91 -12.89 14.32 -25.07
C PHE A 91 -12.77 12.96 -24.40
N LYS A 92 -11.55 12.44 -24.32
CA LYS A 92 -11.30 11.10 -23.80
C LYS A 92 -10.43 11.18 -22.57
N LYS A 93 -11.00 10.67 -21.49
CA LYS A 93 -10.32 10.47 -20.23
C LYS A 93 -9.45 9.22 -20.26
N HIS A 94 -8.18 9.35 -19.91
CA HIS A 94 -7.28 8.21 -19.70
C HIS A 94 -7.15 7.88 -18.22
N PHE A 95 -6.96 8.89 -17.37
CA PHE A 95 -7.04 8.77 -15.91
C PHE A 95 -7.19 10.16 -15.25
N GLU A 96 -7.78 10.19 -14.07
CA GLU A 96 -8.05 11.37 -13.24
C GLU A 96 -7.01 11.56 -12.12
N PHE A 97 -7.13 12.68 -11.41
CA PHE A 97 -6.25 13.09 -10.31
C PHE A 97 -6.04 12.04 -9.22
N ARG A 98 -7.02 11.18 -8.96
CA ARG A 98 -6.98 10.17 -7.88
C ARG A 98 -6.77 8.75 -8.37
N ASP A 99 -6.75 8.55 -9.69
CA ASP A 99 -6.57 7.22 -10.29
C ASP A 99 -5.15 6.70 -10.05
N HIS A 100 -4.17 7.61 -9.94
CA HIS A 100 -2.77 7.27 -9.69
C HIS A 100 -2.18 8.08 -8.54
N VAL A 101 -1.80 7.39 -7.46
CA VAL A 101 -1.25 7.97 -6.22
C VAL A 101 0.27 8.07 -6.23
N ASN A 102 0.96 7.58 -7.27
CA ASN A 102 2.41 7.63 -7.38
C ASN A 102 2.89 7.71 -8.84
N ARG A 103 4.14 8.16 -8.99
CA ARG A 103 4.78 8.39 -10.30
C ARG A 103 4.90 7.14 -11.15
N GLU A 104 5.22 6.00 -10.55
CA GLU A 104 5.38 4.75 -11.28
C GLU A 104 4.10 4.36 -12.02
N CYS A 105 2.95 4.47 -11.35
CA CYS A 105 1.63 4.18 -11.93
C CYS A 105 1.29 5.11 -13.08
N VAL A 106 1.46 6.42 -12.89
CA VAL A 106 1.27 7.42 -13.94
C VAL A 106 2.15 7.09 -15.16
N MET A 107 3.44 6.85 -14.93
CA MET A 107 4.40 6.58 -16.00
C MET A 107 4.11 5.27 -16.74
N LYS A 108 3.62 4.23 -16.04
CA LYS A 108 3.18 2.98 -16.66
C LYS A 108 1.91 3.17 -17.49
N SER A 109 0.95 3.96 -17.02
CA SER A 109 -0.28 4.27 -17.77
C SER A 109 0.01 5.08 -19.03
N ILE A 110 0.94 6.03 -18.96
CA ILE A 110 1.36 6.85 -20.11
C ILE A 110 1.96 6.01 -21.24
N ARG A 111 2.76 4.97 -20.92
CA ARG A 111 3.37 4.09 -21.93
C ARG A 111 2.33 3.32 -22.78
N LYS A 112 1.06 3.27 -22.35
CA LYS A 112 -0.03 2.60 -23.07
C LYS A 112 -0.67 3.48 -24.14
N LEU A 113 -0.35 4.76 -24.18
CA LEU A 113 -0.90 5.69 -25.17
C LEU A 113 -0.41 5.32 -26.57
N VAL A 114 -1.35 5.11 -27.48
CA VAL A 114 -1.09 4.91 -28.91
C VAL A 114 -2.11 5.76 -29.66
N LEU A 115 -1.65 6.52 -30.64
CA LEU A 115 -2.52 7.29 -31.53
C LEU A 115 -3.50 6.34 -32.23
N LYS A 116 -4.81 6.56 -32.07
CA LYS A 116 -5.83 5.88 -32.90
C LYS A 116 -6.27 6.85 -34.00
N THR A 117 -6.07 6.48 -35.26
CA THR A 117 -6.48 7.31 -36.41
C THR A 117 -7.98 7.61 -36.34
N SER A 118 -8.36 8.89 -36.40
CA SER A 118 -9.74 9.35 -36.38
C SER A 118 -10.06 10.20 -37.62
N PRO A 119 -11.19 9.95 -38.31
CA PRO A 119 -11.66 10.80 -39.42
C PRO A 119 -12.22 12.16 -38.91
N ARG A 120 -12.39 13.13 -39.84
CA ARG A 120 -12.85 14.53 -39.62
C ARG A 120 -13.87 14.69 -38.48
N ASN A 121 -13.59 15.60 -37.55
CA ASN A 121 -14.52 15.99 -36.48
C ASN A 121 -15.07 17.41 -36.71
N LYS A 122 -16.40 17.56 -36.83
CA LYS A 122 -17.08 18.86 -36.93
C LYS A 122 -17.35 19.52 -35.57
N ASN A 123 -17.18 18.80 -34.45
CA ASN A 123 -17.55 19.27 -33.10
C ASN A 123 -16.33 19.41 -32.17
N PHE A 124 -15.13 19.71 -32.70
CA PHE A 124 -13.90 19.78 -31.90
C PHE A 124 -14.00 20.79 -30.74
N THR A 125 -14.50 21.98 -31.01
CA THR A 125 -14.66 23.06 -30.02
C THR A 125 -15.59 22.69 -28.86
N GLU A 126 -16.72 22.05 -29.16
CA GLU A 126 -17.70 21.60 -28.16
C GLU A 126 -17.07 20.53 -27.24
N ASN A 127 -16.36 19.56 -27.82
CA ASN A 127 -15.65 18.53 -27.05
C ASN A 127 -14.58 19.13 -26.13
N LEU A 128 -13.86 20.15 -26.61
CA LEU A 128 -12.87 20.85 -25.79
C LEU A 128 -13.55 21.50 -24.58
N ARG A 129 -14.62 22.28 -24.78
CA ARG A 129 -15.37 22.93 -23.69
C ARG A 129 -15.89 21.93 -22.65
N THR A 130 -16.66 20.94 -23.09
CA THR A 130 -17.22 19.93 -22.18
C THR A 130 -16.14 19.19 -21.39
N GLY A 131 -14.99 18.93 -22.01
CA GLY A 131 -13.88 18.27 -21.35
C GLY A 131 -13.23 19.11 -20.25
N PHE A 132 -13.04 20.41 -20.48
CA PHE A 132 -12.52 21.30 -19.44
C PHE A 132 -13.50 21.44 -18.27
N ASP A 133 -14.80 21.48 -18.53
CA ASP A 133 -15.80 21.54 -17.47
C ASP A 133 -15.84 20.24 -16.64
N GLU A 134 -15.68 19.07 -17.27
CA GLU A 134 -15.52 17.78 -16.55
C GLU A 134 -14.28 17.82 -15.63
N ILE A 135 -13.16 18.38 -16.10
CA ILE A 135 -11.93 18.46 -15.31
C ILE A 135 -12.11 19.38 -14.09
N LYS A 136 -12.75 20.54 -14.29
CA LYS A 136 -13.05 21.51 -13.21
C LYS A 136 -13.87 20.87 -12.10
N GLU A 137 -14.95 20.17 -12.45
CA GLU A 137 -15.79 19.49 -11.47
C GLU A 137 -14.97 18.56 -10.56
N LYS A 138 -14.01 17.81 -11.13
CA LYS A 138 -13.15 16.87 -10.39
C LYS A 138 -12.01 17.52 -9.61
N HIS A 139 -11.64 18.75 -9.93
CA HIS A 139 -10.57 19.47 -9.24
C HIS A 139 -10.98 19.88 -7.81
N THR A 140 -12.23 20.31 -7.63
CA THR A 140 -12.78 20.98 -6.43
C THR A 140 -12.75 20.18 -5.11
N ASP A 141 -12.25 18.95 -5.16
CA ASP A 141 -12.18 18.00 -4.04
C ASP A 141 -11.21 18.38 -2.89
N ILE A 142 -10.33 19.38 -3.05
CA ILE A 142 -9.32 19.77 -2.05
C ILE A 142 -9.14 21.29 -2.02
N GLU A 143 -9.42 21.90 -0.86
CA GLU A 143 -9.25 23.34 -0.66
C GLU A 143 -7.78 23.79 -0.79
N GLY A 144 -7.54 24.82 -1.61
CA GLY A 144 -6.21 25.41 -1.84
C GLY A 144 -5.29 24.63 -2.78
N GLN A 145 -5.82 23.64 -3.52
CA GLN A 145 -5.10 22.92 -4.57
C GLN A 145 -5.05 23.81 -5.84
N ARG A 146 -3.87 23.98 -6.46
CA ARG A 146 -3.73 24.75 -7.70
C ARG A 146 -3.86 23.85 -8.92
N LEU A 147 -4.62 24.28 -9.93
CA LEU A 147 -4.84 23.53 -11.17
C LEU A 147 -3.97 24.06 -12.31
N ILE A 148 -3.20 23.18 -12.95
CA ILE A 148 -2.28 23.51 -14.05
C ILE A 148 -2.61 22.63 -15.25
N TYR A 149 -3.02 23.25 -16.36
CA TYR A 149 -3.28 22.63 -17.64
C TYR A 149 -2.05 22.68 -18.55
N LEU A 150 -1.66 21.53 -19.10
CA LEU A 150 -0.65 21.37 -20.13
C LEU A 150 -1.30 20.77 -21.37
N TYR A 151 -1.59 21.61 -22.36
CA TYR A 151 -2.16 21.19 -23.63
C TYR A 151 -1.06 20.99 -24.67
N ILE A 152 -0.94 19.80 -25.27
CA ILE A 152 0.14 19.46 -26.22
C ILE A 152 -0.45 19.24 -27.62
N THR A 153 -0.03 20.02 -28.60
CA THR A 153 -0.57 20.00 -29.97
C THR A 153 0.50 20.34 -31.01
N ASN A 154 0.33 19.87 -32.25
CA ASN A 154 1.13 20.30 -33.40
C ASN A 154 0.45 21.41 -34.23
N LYS A 155 -0.68 21.95 -33.76
CA LYS A 155 -1.52 22.92 -34.46
C LYS A 155 -1.48 24.31 -33.81
N PRO A 156 -0.87 25.31 -34.47
CA PRO A 156 -0.86 26.69 -33.98
C PRO A 156 -2.26 27.29 -33.76
N GLU A 157 -3.24 26.88 -34.56
CA GLU A 157 -4.62 27.35 -34.47
C GLU A 157 -5.32 26.96 -33.15
N ASP A 158 -4.94 25.84 -32.53
CA ASP A 158 -5.49 25.41 -31.24
C ASP A 158 -5.20 26.43 -30.13
N VAL A 159 -4.08 27.16 -30.21
CA VAL A 159 -3.74 28.22 -29.24
C VAL A 159 -4.80 29.32 -29.23
N LYS A 160 -5.24 29.75 -30.43
CA LYS A 160 -6.26 30.78 -30.56
C LYS A 160 -7.62 30.28 -30.06
N LEU A 161 -7.96 29.03 -30.42
CA LEU A 161 -9.21 28.40 -30.01
C LEU A 161 -9.31 28.24 -28.49
N ILE A 162 -8.24 27.76 -27.86
CA ILE A 162 -8.18 27.62 -26.40
C ILE A 162 -8.40 28.97 -25.71
N ASN A 163 -7.71 30.01 -26.20
CA ASN A 163 -7.82 31.35 -25.62
C ASN A 163 -9.20 31.99 -25.81
N SER A 164 -9.99 31.60 -26.82
CA SER A 164 -11.32 32.16 -27.06
C SER A 164 -12.46 31.33 -26.45
N GLU A 165 -12.28 30.00 -26.33
CA GLU A 165 -13.38 29.09 -26.01
C GLU A 165 -13.33 28.51 -24.59
N VAL A 166 -12.17 28.56 -23.91
CA VAL A 166 -11.95 27.94 -22.60
C VAL A 166 -11.82 29.02 -21.52
N GLU A 167 -12.79 29.08 -20.62
CA GLU A 167 -12.70 29.89 -19.41
C GLU A 167 -12.00 29.11 -18.29
N LEU A 168 -10.91 29.63 -17.76
CA LEU A 168 -10.16 29.03 -16.65
C LEU A 168 -10.70 29.52 -15.31
N GLU A 169 -10.72 28.65 -14.30
CA GLU A 169 -11.08 29.04 -12.94
C GLU A 169 -10.03 29.98 -12.34
N ASN A 170 -10.46 30.81 -11.39
CA ASN A 170 -9.57 31.76 -10.74
C ASN A 170 -8.41 31.02 -10.02
N GLY A 171 -7.16 31.32 -10.38
CA GLY A 171 -5.97 30.63 -9.88
C GLY A 171 -5.56 29.37 -10.67
N SER A 172 -6.30 28.98 -11.71
CA SER A 172 -5.86 27.96 -12.68
C SER A 172 -4.88 28.56 -13.68
N GLU A 173 -3.92 27.75 -14.11
CA GLU A 173 -2.92 28.13 -15.12
C GLU A 173 -3.00 27.20 -16.33
N MET A 174 -2.77 27.74 -17.53
CA MET A 174 -2.72 26.94 -18.75
C MET A 174 -1.47 27.26 -19.56
N THR A 175 -0.79 26.20 -20.00
CA THR A 175 0.32 26.28 -20.95
C THR A 175 0.03 25.41 -22.16
N VAL A 176 0.10 25.99 -23.34
CA VAL A 176 0.01 25.26 -24.61
C VAL A 176 1.42 24.96 -25.13
N LEU A 177 1.73 23.68 -25.29
CA LEU A 177 2.98 23.16 -25.82
C LEU A 177 2.80 22.85 -27.31
N LEU A 178 3.27 23.76 -28.16
CA LEU A 178 3.31 23.59 -29.60
C LEU A 178 4.50 22.72 -30.02
N LEU A 179 4.20 21.60 -30.69
CA LEU A 179 5.17 20.80 -31.42
C LEU A 179 5.49 21.52 -32.73
N GLU A 180 6.39 22.50 -32.70
CA GLU A 180 6.85 23.11 -33.95
C GLU A 180 7.42 22.03 -34.88
N LYS A 181 6.99 22.06 -36.15
CA LYS A 181 7.59 21.26 -37.21
C LYS A 181 9.11 21.39 -37.09
N ALA A 182 9.80 20.26 -36.98
CA ALA A 182 11.22 20.16 -37.27
C ALA A 182 11.42 20.52 -38.76
N VAL A 183 11.42 21.81 -39.09
CA VAL A 183 11.69 22.30 -40.44
C VAL A 183 13.21 22.34 -40.59
N LEU A 184 13.68 21.44 -41.45
CA LEU A 184 14.95 21.47 -42.16
C LEU A 184 15.43 22.91 -42.41
N LEU A 185 16.53 23.31 -41.79
CA LEU A 185 17.44 24.26 -42.41
C LEU A 185 18.42 23.45 -43.26
N ASN A 186 17.96 23.11 -44.46
CA ASN A 186 18.86 22.81 -45.57
C ASN A 186 18.61 23.88 -46.64
N GLU A 187 19.70 24.39 -47.19
CA GLU A 187 19.79 25.39 -48.27
C GLU A 187 19.70 26.87 -47.88
N LYS A 188 20.86 27.46 -47.59
CA LYS A 188 21.56 28.34 -48.55
C LYS A 188 22.89 28.78 -47.96
N HIS A 189 23.96 28.10 -48.35
CA HIS A 189 25.25 28.73 -48.66
C HIS A 189 26.11 27.73 -49.43
N ARG A 190 25.97 27.74 -50.75
CA ARG A 190 26.99 27.24 -51.69
C ARG A 190 27.55 28.47 -52.41
N HIS A 191 28.88 28.48 -52.53
CA HIS A 191 29.79 29.54 -53.02
C HIS A 191 30.21 30.52 -51.90
N HIS A 192 31.45 30.54 -51.43
CA HIS A 192 32.72 30.52 -52.17
C HIS A 192 33.76 29.51 -51.66
N LYS A 193 34.52 28.96 -52.61
CA LYS A 193 35.80 28.26 -52.43
C LYS A 193 36.85 29.19 -51.80
N THR A 194 37.67 28.66 -50.88
CA THR A 194 39.14 28.61 -51.02
C THR A 194 39.79 27.70 -49.97
N LYS A 195 40.91 27.08 -50.38
CA LYS A 195 41.72 26.05 -49.72
C LYS A 195 42.73 26.65 -48.74
N ALA A 196 43.09 25.89 -47.69
CA ALA A 196 44.46 25.55 -47.25
C ALA A 196 44.34 24.66 -45.99
N LYS A 197 44.79 23.38 -45.96
CA LYS A 197 46.18 22.90 -45.73
C LYS A 197 46.82 23.55 -44.48
N GLU A 198 47.47 22.88 -43.52
CA GLU A 198 48.08 21.56 -43.38
C GLU A 198 48.63 21.45 -41.93
N ARG A 199 48.99 20.22 -41.48
CA ARG A 199 50.06 19.87 -40.51
C ARG A 199 49.85 20.21 -39.01
N SER A 200 49.82 19.25 -38.07
CA SER A 200 50.78 18.22 -37.61
C SER A 200 51.75 18.66 -36.50
N HIS A 201 51.62 17.99 -35.35
CA HIS A 201 52.67 17.48 -34.45
C HIS A 201 53.47 18.41 -33.50
N SER A 202 53.67 17.85 -32.28
CA SER A 202 54.84 18.01 -31.38
C SER A 202 54.91 19.33 -30.58
N SER A 203 55.34 19.46 -29.32
CA SER A 203 55.84 18.59 -28.23
C SER A 203 56.18 19.46 -27.01
N HIS A 204 56.09 18.87 -25.81
CA HIS A 204 56.98 19.02 -24.63
C HIS A 204 57.34 20.38 -23.99
N HIS A 205 57.05 20.51 -22.68
CA HIS A 205 58.05 20.61 -21.57
C HIS A 205 57.31 20.58 -20.20
N LYS A 206 57.63 19.65 -19.26
CA LYS A 206 58.60 19.72 -18.13
C LYS A 206 58.31 20.90 -17.17
N LYS A 207 58.31 20.80 -15.83
CA LYS A 207 58.79 19.82 -14.83
C LYS A 207 58.40 20.29 -13.40
N GLU A 208 58.38 19.33 -12.45
CA GLU A 208 58.78 19.41 -11.02
C GLU A 208 58.16 20.43 -10.02
N THR A 209 58.07 20.25 -8.69
CA THR A 209 57.87 19.16 -7.67
C THR A 209 57.84 19.86 -6.29
N SER A 210 57.20 19.26 -5.26
CA SER A 210 57.59 19.22 -3.82
C SER A 210 56.41 19.44 -2.84
N LYS A 211 55.82 18.38 -2.26
CA LYS A 211 56.07 17.79 -0.91
C LYS A 211 55.84 18.71 0.31
N ARG A 212 54.85 18.34 1.16
CA ARG A 212 55.01 18.11 2.62
C ARG A 212 53.69 17.65 3.30
N THR A 213 53.77 16.54 4.02
CA THR A 213 52.99 16.11 5.22
C THR A 213 54.02 15.96 6.37
N PRO A 214 53.75 15.54 7.64
CA PRO A 214 52.51 15.10 8.34
C PRO A 214 52.39 15.64 9.81
N VAL A 215 51.48 15.09 10.65
CA VAL A 215 51.57 14.71 12.10
C VAL A 215 50.11 14.50 12.62
N SER A 216 49.61 13.30 12.98
CA SER A 216 49.83 12.38 14.14
C SER A 216 49.11 12.78 15.44
N GLU A 217 48.17 11.94 15.93
CA GLU A 217 48.03 11.56 17.36
C GLU A 217 47.06 10.36 17.59
N LYS A 218 47.44 9.50 18.54
CA LYS A 218 46.81 8.28 19.14
C LYS A 218 47.23 8.32 20.65
N PRO A 219 46.80 7.45 21.61
CA PRO A 219 45.67 6.49 21.74
C PRO A 219 45.03 6.46 23.18
N SER A 220 44.34 5.35 23.54
CA SER A 220 44.09 4.77 24.90
C SER A 220 42.63 4.89 25.43
N LYS A 221 41.98 3.95 26.16
CA LYS A 221 42.33 2.71 26.88
C LYS A 221 41.15 1.69 26.86
N LYS A 222 41.52 0.41 27.00
CA LYS A 222 40.67 -0.74 27.35
C LYS A 222 40.11 -0.64 28.77
N VAL A 223 38.88 -1.11 28.98
CA VAL A 223 38.43 -1.76 30.23
C VAL A 223 37.74 -3.07 29.84
N THR A 224 38.28 -4.16 30.35
CA THR A 224 37.76 -5.53 30.16
C THR A 224 36.89 -5.88 31.37
N ILE A 225 35.68 -6.36 31.13
CA ILE A 225 34.93 -7.21 32.08
C ILE A 225 34.55 -8.47 31.32
N GLU A 226 35.21 -9.58 31.62
CA GLU A 226 34.81 -10.91 31.17
C GLU A 226 33.71 -11.44 32.10
N ARG A 227 32.58 -11.85 31.50
CA ARG A 227 31.71 -12.87 32.07
C ARG A 227 31.28 -13.81 30.95
N ALA A 228 31.55 -15.09 31.17
CA ALA A 228 31.34 -16.20 30.27
C ALA A 228 29.87 -16.35 29.82
N GLY A 229 29.67 -16.76 28.56
CA GLY A 229 28.37 -17.25 28.08
C GLY A 229 28.01 -16.77 26.67
N SER A 230 28.01 -17.70 25.73
CA SER A 230 27.25 -17.65 24.46
C SER A 230 27.59 -16.52 23.48
N LYS A 231 28.37 -16.84 22.43
CA LYS A 231 28.46 -16.01 21.22
C LYS A 231 27.09 -15.98 20.52
N ILE A 232 26.21 -15.06 20.90
CA ILE A 232 25.13 -14.61 20.02
C ILE A 232 25.80 -13.72 18.98
N GLN A 233 25.98 -14.23 17.77
CA GLN A 233 26.25 -13.37 16.61
C GLN A 233 25.00 -12.53 16.37
N VAL A 234 24.97 -11.31 16.93
CA VAL A 234 24.06 -10.26 16.45
C VAL A 234 24.59 -9.83 15.09
N VAL A 235 24.18 -10.55 14.05
CA VAL A 235 24.36 -10.10 12.68
C VAL A 235 23.43 -8.90 12.50
N ASN A 236 23.99 -7.69 12.62
CA ASN A 236 23.33 -6.49 12.13
C ASN A 236 23.21 -6.63 10.60
N LEU A 237 22.12 -7.25 10.13
CA LEU A 237 21.76 -7.23 8.72
C LEU A 237 21.28 -5.81 8.39
N PRO A 238 21.98 -5.06 7.52
CA PRO A 238 21.42 -3.84 6.96
C PRO A 238 20.29 -4.27 6.02
N VAL A 239 19.06 -4.24 6.53
CA VAL A 239 17.88 -4.41 5.68
C VAL A 239 17.51 -3.03 5.14
N GLU A 240 18.22 -2.61 4.10
CA GLU A 240 17.70 -1.60 3.20
C GLU A 240 16.58 -2.27 2.41
N THR A 241 15.33 -1.81 2.55
CA THR A 241 14.19 -2.35 1.82
C THR A 241 14.36 -2.36 0.31
N GLU A 242 15.21 -1.49 -0.22
CA GLU A 242 15.59 -1.45 -1.63
C GLU A 242 16.12 -2.81 -2.11
N HIS A 243 16.88 -3.55 -1.29
CA HIS A 243 17.43 -4.85 -1.65
C HIS A 243 16.40 -5.99 -1.69
N ILE A 244 15.36 -5.94 -0.84
CA ILE A 244 14.29 -6.95 -0.87
C ILE A 244 13.41 -6.71 -2.10
N LEU A 245 13.01 -5.45 -2.34
CA LEU A 245 12.14 -5.10 -3.46
C LEU A 245 12.81 -5.35 -4.82
N TYR A 246 14.12 -5.11 -4.96
CA TYR A 246 14.86 -5.42 -6.19
C TYR A 246 14.88 -6.92 -6.53
N LYS A 247 14.78 -7.80 -5.53
CA LYS A 247 14.69 -9.25 -5.73
C LYS A 247 13.28 -9.73 -6.08
N ILE A 248 12.24 -8.94 -5.78
CA ILE A 248 10.85 -9.26 -6.12
C ILE A 248 10.60 -8.86 -7.58
N ASN A 249 11.12 -9.66 -8.52
CA ASN A 249 10.86 -9.48 -9.94
C ASN A 249 9.53 -10.15 -10.34
N VAL A 250 8.42 -9.67 -9.77
CA VAL A 250 7.08 -10.04 -10.27
C VAL A 250 6.68 -8.97 -11.26
N GLU A 251 6.90 -9.23 -12.55
CA GLU A 251 6.33 -8.37 -13.58
C GLU A 251 4.80 -8.41 -13.44
N ASN A 252 4.21 -7.33 -12.92
CA ASN A 252 2.78 -7.09 -13.05
C ASN A 252 2.50 -6.74 -14.52
N LYS A 253 2.69 -7.69 -15.45
CA LYS A 253 2.45 -7.53 -16.89
C LYS A 253 0.97 -7.22 -17.08
N GLN A 254 0.60 -5.95 -17.23
CA GLN A 254 -0.80 -5.61 -17.53
C GLN A 254 -1.13 -5.81 -19.02
N TYR A 255 -0.28 -6.54 -19.74
CA TYR A 255 -0.28 -6.69 -21.20
C TYR A 255 -0.68 -8.12 -21.55
N GLY A 256 -1.96 -8.45 -21.31
CA GLY A 256 -2.57 -9.64 -21.87
C GLY A 256 -3.51 -9.26 -23.01
N VAL A 257 -3.67 -10.15 -23.97
CA VAL A 257 -4.62 -10.00 -25.09
C VAL A 257 -5.88 -10.77 -24.74
N CYS A 258 -7.05 -10.22 -25.08
CA CYS A 258 -8.35 -10.87 -24.93
C CYS A 258 -9.02 -10.99 -26.30
N GLU A 259 -8.35 -11.73 -27.19
CA GLU A 259 -8.85 -11.97 -28.55
C GLU A 259 -10.21 -12.66 -28.49
N HIS A 260 -11.10 -12.27 -29.41
CA HIS A 260 -12.46 -12.81 -29.53
C HIS A 260 -13.37 -12.61 -28.30
N LYS A 261 -12.97 -11.80 -27.32
CA LYS A 261 -13.85 -11.40 -26.20
C LYS A 261 -14.57 -10.10 -26.52
N LYS A 262 -15.81 -9.98 -26.03
CA LYS A 262 -16.62 -8.76 -26.16
C LYS A 262 -15.98 -7.61 -25.38
N ASP A 263 -15.99 -6.42 -25.94
CA ASP A 263 -15.55 -5.19 -25.26
C ASP A 263 -16.34 -4.98 -23.96
N GLY A 264 -15.65 -4.60 -22.89
CA GLY A 264 -16.19 -4.46 -21.54
C GLY A 264 -16.40 -5.78 -20.77
N SER A 265 -16.12 -6.96 -21.37
CA SER A 265 -16.34 -8.23 -20.67
C SER A 265 -15.30 -8.50 -19.56
N PRO A 266 -15.71 -9.17 -18.46
CA PRO A 266 -14.78 -9.61 -17.43
C PRO A 266 -13.95 -10.80 -17.95
N VAL A 267 -12.63 -10.73 -17.80
CA VAL A 267 -11.68 -11.76 -18.25
C VAL A 267 -10.63 -11.99 -17.16
N MET A 268 -10.24 -13.24 -16.93
CA MET A 268 -9.10 -13.58 -16.09
C MET A 268 -7.85 -13.68 -16.94
N ASP A 269 -6.73 -13.13 -16.46
CA ASP A 269 -5.44 -13.32 -17.12
C ASP A 269 -4.72 -14.61 -16.69
N GLU A 270 -3.53 -14.84 -17.25
CA GLU A 270 -2.67 -15.99 -16.95
C GLU A 270 -2.23 -16.11 -15.48
N CYS A 271 -2.39 -15.03 -14.70
CA CYS A 271 -2.01 -14.94 -13.29
C CYS A 271 -3.23 -14.70 -12.40
N ASP A 272 -4.39 -15.21 -12.82
CA ASP A 272 -5.68 -15.16 -12.14
C ASP A 272 -6.08 -13.76 -11.65
N ARG A 273 -5.64 -12.69 -12.33
CA ARG A 273 -6.15 -11.35 -12.07
C ARG A 273 -7.42 -11.14 -12.86
N HIS A 274 -8.38 -10.50 -12.21
CA HIS A 274 -9.63 -10.10 -12.83
C HIS A 274 -9.40 -8.80 -13.61
N CYS A 275 -9.60 -8.85 -14.92
CA CYS A 275 -9.41 -7.76 -15.85
C CYS A 275 -10.71 -7.46 -16.62
N THR A 276 -10.73 -6.32 -17.29
CA THR A 276 -11.76 -5.95 -18.27
C THR A 276 -11.14 -5.96 -19.67
N CYS A 277 -11.78 -6.66 -20.61
CA CYS A 277 -11.35 -6.65 -21.99
C CYS A 277 -11.77 -5.35 -22.66
N VAL A 278 -10.81 -4.52 -23.09
CA VAL A 278 -11.07 -3.26 -23.79
C VAL A 278 -10.23 -3.18 -25.05
N ASN A 279 -10.85 -3.09 -26.22
CA ASN A 279 -10.20 -3.14 -27.54
C ASN A 279 -9.25 -4.34 -27.68
N GLN A 280 -9.71 -5.54 -27.32
CA GLN A 280 -8.92 -6.78 -27.33
C GLN A 280 -7.69 -6.76 -26.41
N LYS A 281 -7.57 -5.80 -25.49
CA LYS A 281 -6.51 -5.73 -24.48
C LYS A 281 -7.08 -5.85 -23.07
N LEU A 282 -6.36 -6.55 -22.21
CA LEU A 282 -6.70 -6.60 -20.79
C LEU A 282 -6.38 -5.25 -20.13
N THR A 283 -7.37 -4.68 -19.45
CA THR A 283 -7.28 -3.40 -18.73
C THR A 283 -7.89 -3.53 -17.34
N ASN A 284 -7.64 -2.56 -16.45
CA ASN A 284 -8.19 -2.52 -15.09
C ASN A 284 -8.04 -3.85 -14.31
N CYS A 285 -6.91 -4.53 -14.49
CA CYS A 285 -6.62 -5.80 -13.84
C CYS A 285 -6.43 -5.63 -12.34
N TYR A 286 -7.06 -6.49 -11.53
CA TYR A 286 -6.97 -6.49 -10.08
C TYR A 286 -6.87 -7.89 -9.50
N ARG A 287 -6.30 -7.96 -8.30
CA ARG A 287 -6.18 -9.18 -7.49
C ARG A 287 -7.40 -9.28 -6.58
N LEU A 288 -8.06 -10.44 -6.57
CA LEU A 288 -9.25 -10.68 -5.78
C LEU A 288 -8.94 -11.57 -4.57
N ARG A 289 -8.92 -11.01 -3.37
CA ARG A 289 -8.74 -11.77 -2.12
C ARG A 289 -10.06 -12.41 -1.68
N LYS A 290 -10.03 -13.70 -1.34
CA LYS A 290 -11.22 -14.52 -1.02
C LYS A 290 -11.23 -14.95 0.45
N GLU A 291 -12.41 -15.23 0.98
CA GLU A 291 -12.56 -15.81 2.33
C GLU A 291 -12.08 -17.26 2.31
N PHE A 292 -11.11 -17.61 3.15
CA PHE A 292 -10.43 -18.90 3.13
C PHE A 292 -11.38 -20.10 3.27
N THR A 293 -12.35 -20.00 4.19
CA THR A 293 -13.27 -21.11 4.45
C THR A 293 -14.25 -21.37 3.31
N SER A 294 -14.50 -20.34 2.48
CA SER A 294 -15.33 -20.39 1.28
C SER A 294 -14.61 -20.85 0.02
N MET A 295 -13.27 -20.87 0.03
CA MET A 295 -12.46 -21.37 -1.07
C MET A 295 -12.64 -22.87 -1.26
N THR A 296 -12.44 -23.34 -2.48
CA THR A 296 -12.36 -24.78 -2.79
C THR A 296 -11.14 -25.40 -2.11
N SER A 297 -11.16 -26.73 -1.91
CA SER A 297 -10.00 -27.44 -1.37
C SER A 297 -8.77 -27.30 -2.28
N GLU A 298 -8.96 -27.22 -3.61
CA GLU A 298 -7.89 -26.96 -4.58
C GLU A 298 -7.24 -25.59 -4.38
N GLU A 299 -8.05 -24.53 -4.27
CA GLU A 299 -7.56 -23.18 -4.04
C GLU A 299 -6.81 -23.07 -2.70
N ARG A 300 -7.32 -23.69 -1.64
CA ARG A 300 -6.63 -23.74 -0.34
C ARG A 300 -5.30 -24.48 -0.43
N ARG A 301 -5.28 -25.68 -1.02
CA ARG A 301 -4.04 -26.46 -1.22
C ARG A 301 -3.00 -25.69 -2.02
N ARG A 302 -3.41 -25.01 -3.11
CA ARG A 302 -2.53 -24.19 -3.94
C ARG A 302 -1.84 -23.11 -3.11
N TYR A 303 -2.60 -22.36 -2.30
CA TYR A 303 -2.05 -21.35 -1.40
C TYR A 303 -1.07 -21.97 -0.37
N LEU A 304 -1.51 -22.99 0.35
CA LEU A 304 -0.73 -23.58 1.45
C LEU A 304 0.55 -24.24 0.97
N LYS A 305 0.53 -24.89 -0.21
CA LYS A 305 1.72 -25.43 -0.86
C LYS A 305 2.70 -24.33 -1.23
N ALA A 306 2.24 -23.23 -1.82
CA ALA A 306 3.11 -22.10 -2.15
C ALA A 306 3.69 -21.43 -0.90
N TYR A 307 2.91 -21.26 0.17
CA TYR A 307 3.41 -20.76 1.46
C TYR A 307 4.50 -21.68 2.03
N LYS A 308 4.27 -23.00 2.03
CA LYS A 308 5.29 -23.96 2.47
C LYS A 308 6.54 -23.90 1.61
N THR A 309 6.42 -23.77 0.29
CA THR A 309 7.57 -23.57 -0.61
C THR A 309 8.32 -22.28 -0.28
N LEU A 310 7.60 -21.16 -0.11
CA LEU A 310 8.16 -19.84 0.21
C LEU A 310 8.99 -19.89 1.50
N THR A 311 8.51 -20.61 2.51
CA THR A 311 9.14 -20.68 3.84
C THR A 311 10.24 -21.74 3.96
N THR A 312 10.36 -22.69 3.01
CA THR A 312 11.28 -23.84 3.16
C THR A 312 12.28 -24.04 2.02
N LYS A 313 12.04 -23.48 0.84
CA LYS A 313 12.86 -23.73 -0.35
C LYS A 313 13.68 -22.50 -0.74
N SER A 314 14.96 -22.71 -1.02
CA SER A 314 15.82 -21.70 -1.66
C SER A 314 15.41 -21.51 -3.14
N PRO A 315 15.53 -20.30 -3.71
CA PRO A 315 16.03 -19.04 -3.11
C PRO A 315 14.96 -18.23 -2.34
N TYR A 316 13.71 -18.71 -2.31
CA TYR A 316 12.59 -17.97 -1.74
C TYR A 316 12.72 -17.74 -0.23
N LYS A 317 13.14 -18.78 0.51
CA LYS A 317 13.27 -18.79 1.97
C LYS A 317 14.07 -17.61 2.51
N ASP A 318 15.25 -17.33 1.95
CA ASP A 318 16.13 -16.27 2.47
C ASP A 318 15.52 -14.87 2.32
N THR A 319 14.76 -14.66 1.24
CA THR A 319 14.07 -13.38 0.99
C THR A 319 12.86 -13.24 1.92
N TYR A 320 12.10 -14.32 2.07
CA TYR A 320 10.97 -14.39 2.99
C TYR A 320 11.40 -14.16 4.45
N GLU A 321 12.46 -14.79 4.92
CA GLU A 321 12.99 -14.62 6.28
C GLU A 321 13.37 -13.17 6.55
N ARG A 322 14.15 -12.54 5.66
CA ARG A 322 14.51 -11.12 5.79
C ARG A 322 13.28 -10.19 5.84
N PHE A 323 12.24 -10.52 5.08
CA PHE A 323 11.00 -9.75 5.06
C PHE A 323 10.18 -9.95 6.33
N ILE A 324 9.97 -11.20 6.77
CA ILE A 324 9.14 -11.50 7.94
C ILE A 324 9.76 -10.91 9.22
N PHE A 325 11.10 -10.91 9.32
CA PHE A 325 11.85 -10.30 10.42
C PHE A 325 11.55 -8.81 10.64
N MET A 326 11.12 -8.08 9.61
CA MET A 326 10.77 -6.67 9.75
C MET A 326 9.62 -6.45 10.74
N HIS A 327 8.65 -7.37 10.77
CA HIS A 327 7.56 -7.29 11.73
C HIS A 327 8.09 -7.37 13.17
N TYR A 328 8.91 -8.39 13.47
CA TYR A 328 9.59 -8.53 14.76
C TYR A 328 10.41 -7.28 15.11
N LYS A 329 11.29 -6.85 14.19
CA LYS A 329 12.19 -5.71 14.38
C LYS A 329 11.47 -4.43 14.74
N TYR A 330 10.33 -4.15 14.11
CA TYR A 330 9.59 -2.90 14.32
C TYR A 330 8.35 -3.04 15.20
N PHE A 331 8.11 -4.23 15.75
CA PHE A 331 6.90 -4.55 16.52
C PHE A 331 6.59 -3.48 17.58
N CYS A 332 7.58 -3.15 18.40
CA CYS A 332 7.48 -2.17 19.49
C CYS A 332 7.88 -0.76 19.09
N TRP A 333 8.23 -0.54 17.82
CA TRP A 333 8.84 0.72 17.38
C TRP A 333 7.91 1.56 16.51
N GLY A 334 6.69 1.10 16.28
CA GLY A 334 5.62 1.95 15.76
C GLY A 334 4.68 1.31 14.76
N ILE A 335 4.98 0.14 14.19
CA ILE A 335 4.11 -0.51 13.19
C ILE A 335 2.75 -0.89 13.77
N HIS A 336 2.64 -0.98 15.10
CA HIS A 336 1.39 -1.24 15.79
C HIS A 336 0.67 0.03 16.24
N ASN A 337 1.24 1.22 16.10
CA ASN A 337 0.61 2.48 16.50
C ASN A 337 -0.33 3.00 15.41
N ARG A 338 -1.30 3.83 15.80
CA ARG A 338 -2.33 4.39 14.89
C ARG A 338 -1.80 4.89 13.56
N GLU A 339 -0.69 5.63 13.60
CA GLU A 339 -0.15 6.31 12.42
C GLU A 339 0.38 5.31 11.37
N MET A 340 0.84 4.12 11.78
CA MET A 340 1.44 3.15 10.85
C MET A 340 0.60 1.88 10.66
N PHE A 341 -0.22 1.51 11.63
CA PHE A 341 -0.83 0.18 11.70
C PHE A 341 -1.53 -0.25 10.42
N LEU A 342 -2.55 0.49 9.99
CA LEU A 342 -3.33 0.14 8.81
C LEU A 342 -2.50 0.14 7.51
N PRO A 343 -1.79 1.24 7.13
CA PRO A 343 -1.06 1.28 5.86
C PRO A 343 0.18 0.36 5.85
N TRP A 344 0.89 0.20 6.98
CA TRP A 344 2.06 -0.68 7.07
C TRP A 344 1.66 -2.14 6.89
N HIS A 345 0.58 -2.59 7.55
CA HIS A 345 0.12 -3.97 7.38
C HIS A 345 -0.48 -4.22 5.99
N ARG A 346 -1.12 -3.23 5.35
CA ARG A 346 -1.51 -3.36 3.93
C ARG A 346 -0.30 -3.47 3.00
N TRP A 347 0.74 -2.66 3.21
CA TRP A 347 2.02 -2.80 2.52
C TRP A 347 2.60 -4.20 2.73
N TYR A 348 2.65 -4.66 3.97
CA TYR A 348 3.14 -5.97 4.34
C TYR A 348 2.41 -7.10 3.60
N LEU A 349 1.08 -7.06 3.57
CA LEU A 349 0.27 -8.02 2.81
C LEU A 349 0.54 -7.93 1.30
N SER A 350 0.71 -6.74 0.74
CA SER A 350 1.04 -6.59 -0.68
C SER A 350 2.38 -7.26 -1.02
N ILE A 351 3.41 -7.01 -0.22
CA ILE A 351 4.74 -7.59 -0.44
C ILE A 351 4.73 -9.10 -0.22
N MET A 352 4.07 -9.60 0.82
CA MET A 352 3.92 -11.04 1.04
C MET A 352 3.19 -11.72 -0.12
N GLU A 353 2.14 -11.10 -0.64
CA GLU A 353 1.42 -11.62 -1.81
C GLU A 353 2.33 -11.66 -3.04
N ASP A 354 3.18 -10.67 -3.24
CA ASP A 354 4.17 -10.66 -4.31
C ASP A 354 5.24 -11.75 -4.13
N LEU A 355 5.70 -12.02 -2.91
CA LEU A 355 6.61 -13.13 -2.62
C LEU A 355 5.98 -14.48 -3.00
N LEU A 356 4.72 -14.71 -2.62
CA LEU A 356 3.98 -15.92 -3.01
C LEU A 356 3.78 -16.00 -4.54
N ARG A 357 3.56 -14.87 -5.19
CA ARG A 357 3.35 -14.79 -6.65
C ARG A 357 4.61 -15.07 -7.48
N GLN A 358 5.80 -15.09 -6.88
CA GLN A 358 7.00 -15.61 -7.54
C GLN A 358 6.96 -17.13 -7.73
N ILE A 359 6.27 -17.83 -6.83
CA ILE A 359 6.10 -19.29 -6.90
C ILE A 359 4.92 -19.63 -7.81
N ASP A 360 3.83 -18.90 -7.63
CA ASP A 360 2.61 -19.07 -8.42
C ASP A 360 1.89 -17.74 -8.56
N CYS A 361 1.96 -17.17 -9.76
CA CYS A 361 1.45 -15.84 -10.01
C CYS A 361 -0.07 -15.74 -9.89
N GLY A 362 -0.84 -16.83 -9.81
CA GLY A 362 -2.28 -16.78 -9.55
C GLY A 362 -2.67 -16.54 -8.09
N ILE A 363 -1.69 -16.60 -7.18
CA ILE A 363 -1.97 -16.52 -5.74
C ILE A 363 -2.37 -15.11 -5.31
N THR A 364 -3.35 -15.06 -4.43
CA THR A 364 -3.73 -13.91 -3.62
C THR A 364 -3.81 -14.34 -2.16
N ILE A 365 -3.53 -13.41 -1.24
CA ILE A 365 -3.65 -13.72 0.20
C ILE A 365 -5.14 -13.83 0.55
N PRO A 366 -5.61 -14.98 1.07
CA PRO A 366 -6.98 -15.10 1.52
C PRO A 366 -7.18 -14.32 2.83
N TYR A 367 -8.43 -14.00 3.15
CA TYR A 367 -8.78 -13.45 4.46
C TYR A 367 -9.55 -14.49 5.26
N TRP A 368 -9.44 -14.42 6.59
CA TRP A 368 -10.24 -15.23 7.50
C TRP A 368 -11.28 -14.35 8.19
N ASP A 369 -12.56 -14.52 7.84
CA ASP A 369 -13.66 -13.83 8.50
C ASP A 369 -13.96 -14.51 9.84
N TRP A 370 -13.13 -14.20 10.84
CA TRP A 370 -13.28 -14.74 12.21
C TRP A 370 -14.60 -14.32 12.87
N SER A 371 -15.33 -13.36 12.30
CA SER A 371 -16.58 -12.85 12.86
C SER A 371 -17.77 -13.77 12.61
N TYR A 372 -17.67 -14.64 11.59
CA TYR A 372 -18.72 -15.57 11.20
C TYR A 372 -18.93 -16.71 12.19
N ALA A 373 -17.84 -17.21 12.78
CA ALA A 373 -17.86 -18.32 13.73
C ALA A 373 -17.44 -17.87 15.13
N SER A 374 -17.78 -16.64 15.54
CA SER A 374 -17.22 -15.99 16.74
C SER A 374 -17.33 -16.81 18.02
N HIS A 375 -18.45 -17.51 18.22
CA HIS A 375 -18.70 -18.35 19.39
C HIS A 375 -17.98 -19.70 19.37
N ASP A 376 -17.57 -20.19 18.20
CA ASP A 376 -16.85 -21.45 18.05
C ASP A 376 -15.90 -21.41 16.84
N PRO A 377 -14.89 -20.52 16.86
CA PRO A 377 -14.04 -20.26 15.69
C PRO A 377 -13.09 -21.42 15.40
N TRP A 378 -12.89 -22.29 16.40
CA TRP A 378 -11.95 -23.40 16.38
C TRP A 378 -12.54 -24.66 15.74
N ASN A 379 -13.84 -24.94 15.95
CA ASN A 379 -14.44 -26.20 15.50
C ASN A 379 -15.41 -26.04 14.31
N ARG A 380 -16.01 -24.86 14.11
CA ARG A 380 -17.02 -24.65 13.05
C ARG A 380 -16.44 -24.25 11.68
N THR A 381 -15.12 -24.13 11.57
CA THR A 381 -14.45 -23.72 10.34
C THR A 381 -13.57 -24.84 9.79
N ASN A 382 -13.36 -24.85 8.48
CA ASN A 382 -12.40 -25.75 7.84
C ASN A 382 -10.96 -25.21 7.91
N LEU A 383 -10.75 -24.03 8.49
CA LEU A 383 -9.45 -23.37 8.63
C LEU A 383 -8.46 -24.23 9.43
N TRP A 384 -8.91 -24.82 10.55
CA TRP A 384 -8.05 -25.52 11.51
C TRP A 384 -7.99 -27.04 11.29
N ARG A 385 -8.45 -27.53 10.14
CA ARG A 385 -8.42 -28.95 9.82
C ARG A 385 -6.97 -29.45 9.69
N SER A 386 -6.79 -30.73 10.00
CA SER A 386 -5.50 -31.42 9.85
C SER A 386 -5.24 -31.91 8.42
N SER A 387 -6.18 -31.73 7.50
CA SER A 387 -6.00 -32.02 6.07
C SER A 387 -4.98 -31.07 5.43
N ASP A 388 -4.51 -31.42 4.24
CA ASP A 388 -3.54 -30.64 3.47
C ASP A 388 -4.09 -29.32 2.91
N ASP A 389 -5.40 -29.10 3.06
CA ASP A 389 -6.12 -27.87 2.73
C ASP A 389 -6.49 -27.02 3.96
N GLY A 390 -5.95 -27.34 5.15
CA GLY A 390 -6.13 -26.59 6.39
C GLY A 390 -4.80 -26.16 7.03
N LEU A 391 -4.88 -25.20 7.97
CA LEU A 391 -3.72 -24.68 8.70
C LEU A 391 -3.23 -25.58 9.83
N GLY A 392 -3.98 -26.63 10.18
CA GLY A 392 -3.72 -27.49 11.34
C GLY A 392 -4.47 -27.04 12.60
N PRO A 393 -4.67 -27.95 13.57
CA PRO A 393 -5.49 -27.70 14.75
C PRO A 393 -4.72 -26.97 15.85
N ASN A 394 -5.31 -26.95 17.05
CA ASN A 394 -4.66 -26.49 18.28
C ASN A 394 -3.37 -27.26 18.58
N GLY A 395 -2.50 -26.63 19.36
CA GLY A 395 -1.28 -27.22 19.87
C GLY A 395 -1.51 -28.30 20.93
N ASN A 396 -0.54 -29.20 21.10
CA ASN A 396 -0.58 -30.14 22.21
C ASN A 396 -0.02 -29.49 23.48
N ARG A 397 -0.88 -29.27 24.49
CA ARG A 397 -0.50 -28.68 25.79
C ARG A 397 0.68 -29.39 26.49
N TYR A 398 0.82 -30.69 26.30
CA TYR A 398 1.91 -31.49 26.92
C TYR A 398 3.22 -31.42 26.13
N LYS A 399 3.22 -30.73 24.99
CA LYS A 399 4.39 -30.45 24.15
C LYS A 399 4.52 -28.94 23.93
N GLY A 400 4.32 -28.15 24.98
CA GLY A 400 4.38 -26.68 24.96
C GLY A 400 3.53 -26.02 23.87
N TYR A 401 2.36 -26.61 23.57
CA TYR A 401 1.42 -26.14 22.54
C TYR A 401 1.97 -26.19 21.11
N CYS A 402 2.99 -26.99 20.82
CA CYS A 402 3.41 -27.26 19.44
C CYS A 402 2.29 -27.95 18.65
N VAL A 403 2.06 -27.51 17.41
CA VAL A 403 1.10 -28.12 16.48
C VAL A 403 1.62 -29.48 16.01
N GLN A 404 0.83 -30.54 16.25
CA GLN A 404 1.24 -31.93 15.99
C GLN A 404 0.62 -32.54 14.72
N LYS A 405 -0.37 -31.88 14.11
CA LYS A 405 -1.11 -32.40 12.94
C LYS A 405 -1.23 -31.34 11.84
N GLY A 406 -1.47 -31.76 10.61
CA GLY A 406 -1.58 -30.87 9.45
C GLY A 406 -0.25 -30.56 8.78
N LEU A 407 -0.30 -29.66 7.80
CA LEU A 407 0.81 -29.33 6.90
C LEU A 407 2.00 -28.66 7.61
N PHE A 408 1.71 -27.91 8.68
CA PHE A 408 2.64 -27.12 9.48
C PHE A 408 2.93 -27.76 10.85
N ARG A 409 2.76 -29.08 10.96
CA ARG A 409 3.14 -29.80 12.17
C ARG A 409 4.65 -29.76 12.39
N GLU A 410 5.05 -29.80 13.64
CA GLU A 410 6.43 -29.75 14.11
C GLU A 410 7.41 -30.68 13.36
N SER A 411 6.99 -31.91 13.05
CA SER A 411 7.84 -32.87 12.33
C SER A 411 8.06 -32.56 10.85
N GLN A 412 7.34 -31.58 10.29
CA GLN A 412 7.35 -31.27 8.86
C GLN A 412 7.63 -29.81 8.51
N TRP A 413 7.55 -28.91 9.49
CA TRP A 413 7.73 -27.48 9.27
C TRP A 413 8.20 -26.83 10.58
N LYS A 414 9.17 -25.92 10.45
CA LYS A 414 9.69 -25.11 11.55
C LYS A 414 9.35 -23.65 11.30
N THR A 415 9.17 -22.89 12.38
CA THR A 415 9.09 -21.43 12.27
C THR A 415 10.38 -20.87 11.68
N PRO A 416 10.31 -19.75 10.93
CA PRO A 416 11.48 -19.17 10.27
C PRO A 416 12.52 -18.65 11.27
N TYR A 417 12.06 -18.08 12.39
CA TYR A 417 12.92 -17.61 13.45
C TYR A 417 12.77 -18.42 14.73
N TRP A 418 13.83 -18.35 15.53
CA TRP A 418 13.85 -18.83 16.91
C TRP A 418 13.10 -17.84 17.78
N GLU A 419 12.00 -18.29 18.37
CA GLU A 419 11.19 -17.47 19.27
C GLU A 419 11.93 -17.24 20.60
N ASP A 420 11.91 -16.00 21.09
CA ASP A 420 12.56 -15.65 22.34
C ASP A 420 11.93 -16.42 23.52
N PRO A 421 12.71 -16.95 24.47
CA PRO A 421 12.15 -17.79 25.51
C PRO A 421 11.25 -17.01 26.47
N MET A 422 11.44 -15.71 26.62
CA MET A 422 10.52 -14.84 27.33
C MET A 422 9.17 -14.77 26.62
N ASP A 423 9.17 -14.64 25.29
CA ASP A 423 7.94 -14.68 24.49
C ASP A 423 7.22 -16.04 24.62
N ILE A 424 7.96 -17.15 24.61
CA ILE A 424 7.43 -18.50 24.82
C ILE A 424 6.77 -18.62 26.20
N VAL A 425 7.47 -18.19 27.25
CA VAL A 425 6.98 -18.25 28.63
C VAL A 425 5.73 -17.38 28.78
N LEU A 426 5.78 -16.12 28.38
CA LEU A 426 4.66 -15.19 28.60
C LEU A 426 3.42 -15.55 27.76
N SER A 427 3.60 -16.04 26.53
CA SER A 427 2.48 -16.53 25.70
C SER A 427 1.85 -17.82 26.21
N SER A 428 2.52 -18.51 27.15
CA SER A 428 2.09 -19.79 27.71
C SER A 428 1.88 -19.76 29.23
N ALA A 429 2.04 -18.59 29.87
CA ALA A 429 2.09 -18.43 31.32
C ALA A 429 0.78 -18.86 32.02
N ASP A 430 -0.36 -18.70 31.35
CA ASP A 430 -1.66 -19.13 31.87
C ASP A 430 -1.93 -20.64 31.70
N GLN A 431 -1.06 -21.39 31.00
CA GLN A 431 -1.44 -22.65 30.37
C GLN A 431 -0.40 -23.78 30.41
N LEU A 432 0.84 -23.50 30.77
CA LEU A 432 1.91 -24.48 30.97
C LEU A 432 2.36 -24.40 32.44
N GLY A 433 2.30 -25.53 33.16
CA GLY A 433 2.85 -25.64 34.52
C GLY A 433 4.37 -25.43 34.53
N GLY A 434 4.96 -25.34 35.73
CA GLY A 434 6.33 -24.85 36.01
C GLY A 434 7.53 -25.52 35.32
N ASP A 435 7.34 -26.54 34.47
CA ASP A 435 8.42 -27.32 33.84
C ASP A 435 8.88 -26.75 32.46
N ILE A 436 8.68 -25.46 32.20
CA ILE A 436 9.00 -24.83 30.89
C ILE A 436 10.52 -24.75 30.65
N GLU A 437 11.34 -24.70 31.70
CA GLU A 437 12.75 -24.32 31.58
C GLU A 437 13.60 -25.25 30.70
N ASP A 438 13.29 -26.56 30.65
CA ASP A 438 14.07 -27.59 29.95
C ASP A 438 13.68 -27.74 28.46
N GLN A 439 12.48 -27.29 28.06
CA GLN A 439 12.00 -27.47 26.68
C GLN A 439 12.14 -26.23 25.77
N ARG A 440 12.65 -25.09 26.29
CA ARG A 440 12.70 -23.80 25.57
C ARG A 440 13.35 -23.88 24.18
N GLY A 441 14.44 -24.63 24.03
CA GLY A 441 15.13 -24.78 22.75
C GLY A 441 14.31 -25.51 21.68
N HIS A 442 13.47 -26.47 22.08
CA HIS A 442 12.58 -27.21 21.19
C HIS A 442 11.34 -26.38 20.81
N LEU A 443 10.73 -25.72 21.80
CA LEU A 443 9.53 -24.90 21.63
C LEU A 443 9.74 -23.68 20.72
N ALA A 444 10.97 -23.18 20.66
CA ALA A 444 11.30 -21.98 19.89
C ALA A 444 11.24 -22.16 18.35
N PHE A 445 11.14 -23.40 17.85
CA PHE A 445 11.11 -23.68 16.40
C PHE A 445 9.80 -24.31 15.93
N CYS A 446 8.89 -24.67 16.83
CA CYS A 446 7.62 -25.27 16.47
C CYS A 446 6.55 -24.18 16.32
N LEU A 447 5.58 -24.39 15.43
CA LEU A 447 4.39 -23.55 15.42
C LEU A 447 3.57 -23.81 16.68
N ARG A 448 3.36 -22.80 17.52
CA ARG A 448 2.56 -22.93 18.75
C ARG A 448 1.18 -22.31 18.59
N ARG A 449 0.14 -23.05 18.99
CA ARG A 449 -1.25 -22.58 19.05
C ARG A 449 -1.89 -22.99 20.36
N ALA A 450 -2.57 -22.05 20.99
CA ALA A 450 -3.19 -22.20 22.30
C ALA A 450 -4.59 -21.57 22.27
N PHE A 451 -5.47 -22.18 21.46
CA PHE A 451 -6.81 -21.66 21.20
C PHE A 451 -7.59 -21.44 22.50
N LYS A 452 -8.11 -20.23 22.67
CA LYS A 452 -8.91 -19.84 23.84
C LYS A 452 -9.99 -18.82 23.47
N GLY A 453 -11.11 -18.90 24.20
CA GLY A 453 -12.19 -17.92 24.11
C GLY A 453 -12.83 -17.82 22.72
N HIS A 454 -13.31 -16.61 22.44
CA HIS A 454 -14.13 -16.27 21.27
C HIS A 454 -13.53 -15.11 20.51
N THR A 455 -13.63 -15.14 19.18
CA THR A 455 -13.25 -14.02 18.31
C THR A 455 -14.33 -12.93 18.32
N PRO A 456 -14.03 -11.68 17.88
CA PRO A 456 -15.05 -10.64 17.83
C PRO A 456 -16.20 -11.02 16.88
N SER A 457 -17.41 -10.53 17.14
CA SER A 457 -18.62 -10.97 16.44
C SER A 457 -18.88 -10.21 15.14
N TYR A 458 -19.68 -10.80 14.25
CA TYR A 458 -20.15 -10.13 13.05
C TYR A 458 -20.83 -8.78 13.35
N ILE A 459 -21.64 -8.72 14.41
CA ILE A 459 -22.33 -7.49 14.84
C ILE A 459 -21.33 -6.40 15.20
N SER A 460 -20.26 -6.73 15.93
CA SER A 460 -19.21 -5.75 16.26
C SER A 460 -18.54 -5.18 15.01
N VAL A 461 -18.24 -6.03 14.01
CA VAL A 461 -17.69 -5.57 12.72
C VAL A 461 -18.68 -4.63 12.02
N GLN A 462 -19.97 -4.98 11.94
CA GLN A 462 -20.98 -4.12 11.32
C GLN A 462 -21.10 -2.76 12.01
N ARG A 463 -21.13 -2.73 13.35
CA ARG A 463 -21.20 -1.48 14.12
C ARG A 463 -19.94 -0.63 13.97
N THR A 464 -18.78 -1.26 13.87
CA THR A 464 -17.51 -0.56 13.60
C THR A 464 -17.54 0.10 12.21
N LEU A 465 -18.17 -0.53 11.21
CA LEU A 465 -18.35 0.06 9.88
C LEU A 465 -19.31 1.26 9.87
N LEU A 466 -20.17 1.43 10.90
CA LEU A 466 -21.05 2.60 11.03
C LEU A 466 -20.36 3.82 11.64
N LEU A 467 -19.12 3.71 12.12
CA LEU A 467 -18.40 4.82 12.72
C LEU A 467 -18.09 5.90 11.65
N PRO A 468 -18.45 7.18 11.89
CA PRO A 468 -18.21 8.24 10.91
C PRO A 468 -16.72 8.51 10.69
N ALA A 469 -16.35 8.99 9.49
CA ALA A 469 -14.98 9.38 9.14
C ALA A 469 -14.28 10.24 10.22
N ARG A 470 -14.96 11.29 10.72
CA ARG A 470 -14.43 12.19 11.76
C ARG A 470 -14.04 11.49 13.07
N HIS A 471 -14.57 10.30 13.33
CA HIS A 471 -14.26 9.46 14.49
C HIS A 471 -13.26 8.35 14.15
N PHE A 472 -12.37 8.58 13.18
CA PHE A 472 -11.29 7.66 12.81
C PHE A 472 -10.51 7.12 14.02
N LYS A 473 -10.28 7.92 15.06
CA LYS A 473 -9.58 7.47 16.28
C LYS A 473 -10.29 6.29 16.96
N ASP A 474 -11.62 6.30 17.01
CA ASP A 474 -12.37 5.19 17.60
C ASP A 474 -12.40 3.97 16.67
N PHE A 475 -12.51 4.20 15.36
CA PHE A 475 -12.38 3.13 14.36
C PHE A 475 -11.01 2.44 14.46
N ASP A 476 -9.93 3.20 14.52
CA ASP A 476 -8.57 2.69 14.69
C ASP A 476 -8.40 1.95 16.03
N ILE A 477 -8.96 2.46 17.14
CA ILE A 477 -8.92 1.77 18.42
C ILE A 477 -9.68 0.43 18.35
N GLN A 478 -10.85 0.38 17.70
CA GLN A 478 -11.56 -0.88 17.44
C GLN A 478 -10.68 -1.86 16.66
N MET A 479 -10.08 -1.40 15.57
CA MET A 479 -9.23 -2.22 14.70
C MET A 479 -8.02 -2.79 15.44
N ARG A 480 -7.27 -1.96 16.19
CA ARG A 480 -6.03 -2.37 16.86
C ARG A 480 -6.27 -3.14 18.15
N HIS A 481 -7.16 -2.68 19.01
CA HIS A 481 -7.29 -3.21 20.36
C HIS A 481 -8.35 -4.31 20.46
N ASN A 482 -9.51 -4.08 19.86
CA ASN A 482 -10.66 -4.97 20.06
C ASN A 482 -10.75 -6.07 19.02
N PHE A 483 -10.17 -5.86 17.82
CA PHE A 483 -10.08 -6.88 16.77
C PHE A 483 -8.69 -7.49 16.70
N HIS A 484 -7.66 -6.69 16.39
CA HIS A 484 -6.31 -7.18 16.17
C HIS A 484 -5.72 -7.92 17.38
N ASP A 485 -5.56 -7.22 18.51
CA ASP A 485 -4.95 -7.80 19.72
C ASP A 485 -5.76 -8.99 20.23
N ARG A 486 -7.10 -8.87 20.22
CA ARG A 486 -7.99 -9.94 20.67
C ARG A 486 -7.81 -11.22 19.87
N VAL A 487 -7.81 -11.15 18.54
CA VAL A 487 -7.70 -12.36 17.70
C VAL A 487 -6.33 -13.02 17.87
N HIS A 488 -5.25 -12.25 17.87
CA HIS A 488 -3.90 -12.73 18.19
C HIS A 488 -3.88 -13.51 19.51
N ASN A 489 -4.44 -12.90 20.56
CA ASN A 489 -4.47 -13.48 21.90
C ASN A 489 -5.38 -14.71 21.99
N THR A 490 -6.49 -14.77 21.23
CA THR A 490 -7.39 -15.93 21.22
C THR A 490 -6.82 -17.13 20.47
N ILE A 491 -5.97 -16.92 19.46
CA ILE A 491 -5.19 -18.00 18.84
C ILE A 491 -4.11 -18.49 19.80
N GLY A 492 -3.49 -17.58 20.54
CA GLY A 492 -2.45 -17.89 21.52
C GLY A 492 -1.16 -18.39 20.88
N GLY A 493 -0.22 -18.88 21.72
CA GLY A 493 1.06 -19.39 21.24
C GLY A 493 1.85 -18.32 20.48
N THR A 494 2.41 -18.68 19.33
CA THR A 494 3.25 -17.79 18.51
C THR A 494 2.47 -16.56 18.01
N MET A 495 1.16 -16.67 17.75
CA MET A 495 0.33 -15.52 17.34
C MET A 495 0.18 -14.45 18.42
N CYS A 496 0.50 -14.76 19.68
CA CYS A 496 0.40 -13.81 20.80
C CYS A 496 1.71 -13.04 21.04
N THR A 497 2.77 -13.26 20.25
CA THR A 497 4.12 -12.74 20.52
C THR A 497 4.64 -11.81 19.43
N HIS A 498 5.85 -11.27 19.64
CA HIS A 498 6.57 -10.49 18.62
C HIS A 498 6.76 -11.25 17.29
N TYR A 499 6.71 -12.58 17.35
CA TYR A 499 6.92 -13.51 16.24
C TYR A 499 5.61 -13.91 15.54
N ALA A 500 4.47 -13.26 15.83
CA ALA A 500 3.18 -13.62 15.23
C ALA A 500 3.21 -13.78 13.70
N ALA A 501 4.00 -12.95 13.01
CA ALA A 501 4.17 -12.99 11.56
C ALA A 501 4.79 -14.30 11.02
N ASP A 502 5.49 -15.06 11.86
CA ASP A 502 6.05 -16.36 11.48
C ASP A 502 4.97 -17.41 11.20
N THR A 503 3.73 -17.16 11.64
CA THR A 503 2.62 -18.09 11.49
C THR A 503 1.87 -17.92 10.15
N PRO A 504 1.37 -19.02 9.54
CA PRO A 504 0.57 -18.93 8.32
C PRO A 504 -0.71 -18.08 8.47
N GLU A 505 -1.40 -18.19 9.61
CA GLU A 505 -2.67 -17.52 9.91
C GLU A 505 -2.55 -16.00 10.08
N PHE A 506 -1.36 -15.48 10.38
CA PHE A 506 -1.11 -14.04 10.52
C PHE A 506 -1.64 -13.24 9.32
N HIS A 507 -1.30 -13.71 8.13
CA HIS A 507 -1.67 -13.06 6.87
C HIS A 507 -3.18 -13.07 6.65
N PHE A 508 -3.88 -14.09 7.13
CA PHE A 508 -5.32 -14.24 6.93
C PHE A 508 -6.10 -13.32 7.86
N HIS A 509 -5.64 -13.22 9.11
CA HIS A 509 -6.14 -12.28 10.10
C HIS A 509 -5.95 -10.83 9.64
N HIS A 510 -4.72 -10.45 9.27
CA HIS A 510 -4.43 -9.10 8.79
C HIS A 510 -5.11 -8.77 7.46
N SER A 511 -5.30 -9.75 6.57
CA SER A 511 -6.10 -9.57 5.34
C SER A 511 -7.57 -9.29 5.65
N PHE A 512 -8.14 -9.86 6.72
CA PHE A 512 -9.50 -9.52 7.14
C PHE A 512 -9.59 -8.15 7.82
N LEU A 513 -8.60 -7.78 8.64
CA LEU A 513 -8.50 -6.40 9.15
C LEU A 513 -8.40 -5.39 8.00
N ASP A 514 -7.58 -5.68 6.99
CA ASP A 514 -7.45 -4.84 5.81
C ASP A 514 -8.75 -4.76 4.99
N LYS A 515 -9.52 -5.87 4.90
CA LYS A 515 -10.85 -5.88 4.30
C LYS A 515 -11.83 -4.97 5.06
N ILE A 516 -11.83 -5.00 6.39
CA ILE A 516 -12.70 -4.12 7.21
C ILE A 516 -12.34 -2.66 6.94
N TRP A 517 -11.05 -2.32 6.95
CA TRP A 517 -10.60 -0.97 6.62
C TRP A 517 -10.95 -0.58 5.19
N PHE A 518 -10.71 -1.45 4.20
CA PHE A 518 -11.11 -1.25 2.81
C PHE A 518 -12.61 -0.92 2.70
N LYS A 519 -13.48 -1.70 3.35
CA LYS A 519 -14.92 -1.45 3.37
C LYS A 519 -15.28 -0.11 3.99
N TRP A 520 -14.65 0.24 5.11
CA TRP A 520 -14.87 1.53 5.76
C TRP A 520 -14.44 2.69 4.85
N GLN A 521 -13.29 2.58 4.17
CA GLN A 521 -12.81 3.56 3.19
C GLN A 521 -13.71 3.65 1.94
N SER A 522 -14.44 2.58 1.59
CA SER A 522 -15.38 2.59 0.47
C SER A 522 -16.67 3.35 0.76
N ILE A 523 -16.94 3.76 2.00
CA ILE A 523 -18.15 4.52 2.38
C ILE A 523 -18.15 5.91 1.75
N SER A 524 -17.04 6.65 1.85
CA SER A 524 -16.88 7.95 1.18
C SER A 524 -15.41 8.36 1.03
N SER A 525 -15.15 9.39 0.23
CA SER A 525 -13.83 10.04 0.14
C SER A 525 -13.29 10.48 1.50
N ASP A 526 -14.16 11.01 2.37
CA ASP A 526 -13.77 11.42 3.72
C ASP A 526 -13.26 10.23 4.52
N HIS A 527 -13.95 9.08 4.50
CA HIS A 527 -13.48 7.87 5.18
C HIS A 527 -12.14 7.41 4.61
N LYS A 528 -11.97 7.46 3.28
CA LYS A 528 -10.72 7.06 2.62
C LYS A 528 -9.53 7.91 3.08
N TRP A 529 -9.72 9.22 3.22
CA TRP A 529 -8.61 10.19 3.34
C TRP A 529 -8.49 10.90 4.69
N VAL A 530 -9.41 10.69 5.63
CA VAL A 530 -9.49 11.45 6.91
C VAL A 530 -8.20 11.49 7.72
N HIS A 531 -7.38 10.42 7.69
CA HIS A 531 -6.19 10.33 8.52
C HIS A 531 -4.89 10.45 7.72
N PHE A 532 -4.70 9.60 6.72
CA PHE A 532 -3.40 9.43 6.06
C PHE A 532 -3.13 10.46 4.94
N LEU A 533 -4.10 11.31 4.56
CA LEU A 533 -3.88 12.33 3.52
C LEU A 533 -3.18 13.59 4.06
N GLN A 534 -3.43 13.98 5.31
CA GLN A 534 -3.24 15.37 5.75
C GLN A 534 -2.11 15.63 6.77
N ARG A 535 -1.29 14.66 7.18
CA ARG A 535 -0.31 14.91 8.24
C ARG A 535 0.97 14.15 8.00
N ASN A 536 2.07 14.88 7.79
CA ASN A 536 3.45 14.40 7.64
C ASN A 536 3.65 13.25 6.65
N HIS A 537 4.45 13.49 5.61
CA HIS A 537 4.99 12.42 4.75
C HIS A 537 6.00 11.57 5.53
N THR A 538 5.52 10.86 6.56
CA THR A 538 6.34 9.96 7.36
C THR A 538 6.44 8.65 6.57
N LYS A 539 7.67 8.34 6.19
CA LYS A 539 8.00 7.03 5.65
C LYS A 539 7.59 5.95 6.64
N MET A 540 6.87 4.95 6.16
CA MET A 540 6.52 3.78 6.94
C MET A 540 7.80 3.03 7.32
N LEU A 541 7.87 2.60 8.58
CA LEU A 541 9.09 2.05 9.17
C LEU A 541 9.64 0.89 8.35
N GLY A 542 10.93 1.00 8.02
CA GLY A 542 11.60 0.02 7.19
C GLY A 542 11.10 -0.02 5.76
N THR A 543 10.49 1.04 5.20
CA THR A 543 10.07 1.08 3.79
C THR A 543 10.45 2.41 3.15
N GLU A 544 10.46 2.47 1.82
CA GLU A 544 10.60 3.73 1.07
C GLU A 544 9.29 4.51 0.93
N TYR A 545 8.16 3.88 1.27
CA TYR A 545 6.81 4.39 1.03
C TYR A 545 6.27 5.17 2.21
N ASN A 546 5.43 6.15 1.92
CA ASN A 546 4.64 6.87 2.90
C ASN A 546 3.31 6.15 3.17
N GLN A 547 2.69 6.47 4.30
CA GLN A 547 1.40 5.92 4.71
C GLN A 547 0.29 6.13 3.66
N PHE A 548 0.23 7.32 3.05
CA PHE A 548 -0.81 7.66 2.08
C PHE A 548 -0.75 6.79 0.81
N GLU A 549 0.43 6.29 0.43
CA GLU A 549 0.62 5.51 -0.80
C GLU A 549 -0.09 4.15 -0.72
N TYR A 550 -0.23 3.61 0.50
CA TYR A 550 -0.97 2.39 0.77
C TYR A 550 -2.39 2.65 1.28
N THR A 551 -2.92 3.87 1.12
CA THR A 551 -4.30 4.16 1.52
C THR A 551 -5.33 3.75 0.46
N ASN A 552 -4.96 3.72 -0.82
CA ASN A 552 -5.89 3.44 -1.92
C ASN A 552 -5.64 2.07 -2.57
N CYS A 553 -6.45 1.05 -2.24
CA CYS A 553 -6.37 -0.29 -2.85
C CYS A 553 -6.57 -0.31 -4.37
N ASP A 554 -7.22 0.71 -4.93
CA ASP A 554 -7.38 0.83 -6.39
C ASP A 554 -6.07 1.16 -7.10
N ASN A 555 -5.10 1.71 -6.37
CA ASN A 555 -3.83 2.15 -6.91
C ASN A 555 -2.73 2.11 -5.84
N LEU A 556 -2.34 0.90 -5.44
CA LEU A 556 -1.16 0.69 -4.61
C LEU A 556 0.13 0.87 -5.46
N PRO A 557 1.29 1.12 -4.84
CA PRO A 557 2.58 1.11 -5.52
C PRO A 557 2.80 -0.13 -6.39
N ARG A 558 3.65 0.00 -7.42
CA ARG A 558 3.88 -1.03 -8.45
C ARG A 558 2.64 -1.37 -9.29
N CYS A 559 1.69 -0.43 -9.34
CA CYS A 559 0.44 -0.49 -10.11
C CYS A 559 -0.43 -1.69 -9.73
N ILE A 560 -0.48 -1.98 -8.44
CA ILE A 560 -1.26 -3.09 -7.91
C ILE A 560 -2.65 -2.57 -7.57
N LYS A 561 -3.67 -3.29 -8.04
CA LYS A 561 -5.05 -3.11 -7.63
C LYS A 561 -5.50 -4.36 -6.87
N VAL A 562 -6.04 -4.17 -5.68
CA VAL A 562 -6.56 -5.25 -4.82
C VAL A 562 -8.01 -4.97 -4.50
N THR A 563 -8.83 -6.02 -4.50
CA THR A 563 -10.18 -5.98 -3.95
C THR A 563 -10.50 -7.26 -3.20
N TYR A 564 -11.62 -7.24 -2.47
CA TYR A 564 -12.04 -8.32 -1.61
C TYR A 564 -13.36 -8.89 -2.11
N LYS A 565 -13.40 -10.20 -2.35
CA LYS A 565 -14.65 -10.89 -2.64
C LYS A 565 -15.51 -10.89 -1.39
N ASP A 566 -16.73 -10.39 -1.46
CA ASP A 566 -17.67 -10.55 -0.35
C ASP A 566 -18.06 -12.01 -0.17
N PHE A 567 -18.10 -12.43 1.09
CA PHE A 567 -18.54 -13.76 1.48
C PHE A 567 -20.07 -13.74 1.61
N PRO A 568 -20.83 -14.38 0.70
CA PRO A 568 -22.28 -14.24 0.67
C PRO A 568 -22.95 -14.90 1.88
N ASN A 569 -23.78 -14.11 2.56
CA ASN A 569 -24.52 -14.42 3.79
C ASN A 569 -25.71 -15.40 3.59
N ARG A 570 -25.62 -16.31 2.61
CA ARG A 570 -26.79 -16.93 1.94
C ARG A 570 -27.52 -18.06 2.68
N LYS A 571 -27.12 -18.45 3.89
CA LYS A 571 -27.89 -19.42 4.70
C LYS A 571 -28.36 -18.93 6.07
N HIS A 572 -27.85 -17.80 6.57
CA HIS A 572 -28.23 -17.27 7.87
C HIS A 572 -29.32 -16.18 7.81
N THR A 573 -29.53 -15.50 6.68
CA THR A 573 -30.50 -14.38 6.64
C THR A 573 -31.98 -14.80 6.60
N LYS A 574 -32.32 -16.02 6.15
CA LYS A 574 -33.72 -16.51 6.19
C LYS A 574 -34.04 -17.39 7.41
N ARG A 575 -33.13 -18.27 7.86
CA ARG A 575 -33.39 -19.15 9.03
C ARG A 575 -33.14 -18.50 10.40
N HIS A 576 -32.29 -17.48 10.51
CA HIS A 576 -32.11 -16.72 11.78
C HIS A 576 -32.96 -15.46 11.87
N ARG A 577 -33.68 -15.06 10.82
CA ARG A 577 -34.72 -14.02 10.97
C ARG A 577 -35.86 -14.49 11.89
N GLU A 578 -36.11 -15.79 11.97
CA GLU A 578 -37.18 -16.37 12.80
C GLU A 578 -36.67 -17.04 14.09
N ARG A 579 -35.35 -17.19 14.26
CA ARG A 579 -34.74 -17.66 15.52
C ARG A 579 -33.46 -16.89 15.81
N ARG A 580 -33.60 -15.64 16.22
CA ARG A 580 -32.57 -14.91 16.96
C ARG A 580 -32.35 -15.65 18.28
N SER A 581 -31.41 -16.60 18.30
CA SER A 581 -31.04 -17.24 19.55
C SER A 581 -30.30 -16.21 20.42
N PRO A 582 -30.61 -16.11 21.72
CA PRO A 582 -29.77 -15.39 22.69
C PRO A 582 -28.29 -15.82 22.67
N ILE A 583 -27.94 -16.90 21.98
CA ILE A 583 -26.57 -17.41 21.79
C ILE A 583 -25.75 -16.57 20.80
N ASP A 584 -26.38 -15.87 19.84
CA ASP A 584 -25.67 -14.96 18.91
C ASP A 584 -25.41 -13.57 19.55
N ILE A 585 -26.08 -13.29 20.67
CA ILE A 585 -25.88 -12.11 21.52
C ILE A 585 -25.01 -12.56 22.69
N ASP A 586 -23.72 -12.60 22.43
CA ASP A 586 -22.65 -12.61 23.40
C ASP A 586 -22.92 -13.25 24.79
N SER A 587 -22.60 -14.53 24.93
CA SER A 587 -22.45 -15.21 26.23
C SER A 587 -21.21 -14.76 27.03
N MET A 588 -20.52 -13.65 26.69
CA MET A 588 -19.25 -13.25 27.30
C MET A 588 -19.36 -12.38 28.57
N GLY A 589 -20.39 -12.49 29.39
CA GLY A 589 -20.42 -11.78 30.68
C GLY A 589 -19.26 -12.16 31.64
N ARG A 590 -18.68 -13.37 31.51
CA ARG A 590 -17.57 -13.85 32.36
C ARG A 590 -16.20 -13.75 31.69
N MET A 591 -16.05 -14.15 30.42
CA MET A 591 -14.74 -14.14 29.73
C MET A 591 -14.24 -12.74 29.35
N THR A 592 -15.11 -11.74 29.17
CA THR A 592 -14.68 -10.36 28.90
C THR A 592 -14.03 -9.71 30.11
N LYS A 593 -14.47 -10.07 31.34
CA LYS A 593 -13.88 -9.54 32.56
C LYS A 593 -12.41 -9.97 32.69
N ASP A 594 -12.12 -11.24 32.46
CA ASP A 594 -10.76 -11.80 32.55
C ASP A 594 -9.86 -11.27 31.42
N TYR A 595 -10.38 -11.18 30.19
CA TYR A 595 -9.67 -10.56 29.07
C TYR A 595 -9.30 -9.11 29.39
N TRP A 596 -10.26 -8.28 29.84
CA TRP A 596 -9.99 -6.88 30.15
C TRP A 596 -9.15 -6.71 31.41
N GLN A 597 -9.22 -7.61 32.39
CA GLN A 597 -8.31 -7.61 33.53
C GLN A 597 -6.88 -7.88 33.07
N SER A 598 -6.63 -8.93 32.29
CA SER A 598 -5.32 -9.23 31.72
C SER A 598 -4.81 -8.08 30.82
N TYR A 599 -5.66 -7.59 29.91
CA TYR A 599 -5.33 -6.53 28.95
C TYR A 599 -5.01 -5.18 29.61
N LEU A 600 -5.72 -4.84 30.70
CA LEU A 600 -5.46 -3.61 31.47
C LEU A 600 -4.30 -3.74 32.45
N ASN A 601 -4.04 -4.94 32.97
CA ASN A 601 -2.98 -5.20 33.94
C ASN A 601 -1.59 -5.33 33.29
N ASP A 602 -1.50 -5.21 31.97
CA ASP A 602 -0.24 -5.12 31.23
C ASP A 602 0.68 -6.35 31.34
N SER A 603 0.27 -7.50 31.87
CA SER A 603 1.22 -8.56 32.31
C SER A 603 2.29 -8.96 31.26
N TRP A 604 1.94 -9.00 29.98
CA TRP A 604 2.89 -9.23 28.88
C TRP A 604 3.64 -7.94 28.47
N TYR A 605 2.91 -6.84 28.25
CA TYR A 605 3.46 -5.55 27.81
C TYR A 605 4.29 -4.82 28.87
N SER A 606 4.11 -5.10 30.15
CA SER A 606 4.89 -4.55 31.26
C SER A 606 6.33 -5.02 31.20
N SER A 607 6.55 -6.23 30.67
CA SER A 607 7.88 -6.79 30.44
C SER A 607 8.58 -6.13 29.24
N PHE A 608 7.84 -5.41 28.40
CA PHE A 608 8.36 -4.70 27.23
C PHE A 608 7.82 -3.26 27.14
N PRO A 609 8.42 -2.30 27.86
CA PRO A 609 7.89 -0.95 28.03
C PRO A 609 7.62 -0.20 26.72
N ASN A 610 8.47 -0.42 25.70
CA ASN A 610 8.33 0.21 24.38
C ASN A 610 7.15 -0.34 23.57
N CYS A 611 6.60 -1.48 23.96
CA CYS A 611 5.50 -2.14 23.26
C CYS A 611 4.12 -1.79 23.89
N SER A 612 4.09 -1.22 25.10
CA SER A 612 2.85 -1.01 25.85
C SER A 612 1.97 0.08 25.22
N ARG A 613 0.66 -0.17 25.18
CA ARG A 613 -0.33 0.81 24.73
C ARG A 613 -0.63 1.83 25.82
N SER A 614 -0.97 3.05 25.41
CA SER A 614 -1.31 4.10 26.36
C SER A 614 -2.52 3.70 27.22
N LYS A 615 -2.49 4.04 28.51
CA LYS A 615 -3.63 3.79 29.43
C LYS A 615 -4.94 4.43 28.92
N ILE A 616 -4.83 5.56 28.20
CA ILE A 616 -5.97 6.27 27.60
C ILE A 616 -6.60 5.44 26.49
N GLU A 617 -5.80 4.90 25.56
CA GLU A 617 -6.31 4.03 24.50
C GLU A 617 -6.95 2.78 25.06
N LYS A 618 -6.34 2.13 26.07
CA LYS A 618 -6.92 0.92 26.68
C LYS A 618 -8.27 1.20 27.36
N LYS A 619 -8.39 2.30 28.09
CA LYS A 619 -9.66 2.73 28.69
C LYS A 619 -10.71 2.99 27.60
N ARG A 620 -10.34 3.68 26.52
CA ARG A 620 -11.25 3.94 25.39
C ARG A 620 -11.62 2.64 24.66
N ALA A 621 -10.69 1.70 24.49
CA ALA A 621 -10.95 0.39 23.89
C ALA A 621 -11.96 -0.41 24.72
N LYS A 622 -11.81 -0.43 26.06
CA LYS A 622 -12.78 -1.08 26.96
C LYS A 622 -14.16 -0.46 26.84
N PHE A 623 -14.23 0.87 26.78
CA PHE A 623 -15.49 1.59 26.58
C PHE A 623 -16.12 1.22 25.22
N LEU A 624 -15.36 1.31 24.13
CA LEU A 624 -15.83 0.98 22.79
C LEU A 624 -16.33 -0.47 22.71
N HIS A 625 -15.61 -1.42 23.31
CA HIS A 625 -16.04 -2.80 23.41
C HIS A 625 -17.39 -2.94 24.12
N SER A 626 -17.61 -2.26 25.24
CA SER A 626 -18.90 -2.32 25.95
C SER A 626 -20.09 -1.82 25.13
N ILE A 627 -19.87 -0.91 24.18
CA ILE A 627 -20.92 -0.31 23.34
C ILE A 627 -21.08 -1.04 22.01
N LEU A 628 -19.96 -1.30 21.32
CA LEU A 628 -19.94 -1.87 19.97
C LEU A 628 -20.03 -3.39 19.99
N ASP A 629 -19.50 -4.04 21.02
CA ASP A 629 -19.52 -5.50 21.16
C ASP A 629 -20.60 -5.96 22.15
N GLY A 630 -21.21 -5.03 22.88
CA GLY A 630 -22.23 -5.30 23.90
C GLY A 630 -23.61 -5.70 23.36
N PRO A 631 -24.48 -6.26 24.23
CA PRO A 631 -25.80 -6.76 23.86
C PRO A 631 -26.79 -5.64 23.46
N GLY A 632 -27.76 -5.98 22.61
CA GLY A 632 -28.87 -5.11 22.18
C GLY A 632 -28.87 -4.80 20.67
N GLU A 633 -29.99 -4.35 20.11
CA GLU A 633 -30.01 -3.71 18.78
C GLU A 633 -29.74 -2.21 18.98
N ALA A 634 -28.88 -1.63 18.16
CA ALA A 634 -28.59 -0.19 18.22
C ALA A 634 -28.52 0.33 16.80
N SER A 635 -29.37 1.31 16.47
CA SER A 635 -29.27 2.05 15.22
C SER A 635 -27.94 2.85 15.18
N ALA A 636 -27.57 3.36 14.00
CA ALA A 636 -26.40 4.24 13.90
C ALA A 636 -26.54 5.49 14.79
N GLU A 637 -27.77 5.98 14.98
CA GLU A 637 -28.08 7.12 15.83
C GLU A 637 -27.96 6.77 17.32
N ASP A 638 -28.47 5.61 17.73
CA ASP A 638 -28.31 5.10 19.11
C ASP A 638 -26.84 4.89 19.46
N LEU A 639 -26.05 4.33 18.54
CA LEU A 639 -24.62 4.15 18.74
C LEU A 639 -23.92 5.50 18.86
N ARG A 640 -24.27 6.46 18.02
CA ARG A 640 -23.70 7.81 18.09
C ARG A 640 -24.02 8.48 19.42
N HIS A 641 -25.27 8.39 19.90
CA HIS A 641 -25.67 8.89 21.20
C HIS A 641 -24.91 8.19 22.33
N LYS A 642 -24.81 6.85 22.32
CA LYS A 642 -24.08 6.09 23.35
C LYS A 642 -22.57 6.38 23.38
N LEU A 643 -21.97 6.73 22.23
CA LEU A 643 -20.53 6.95 22.11
C LEU A 643 -20.09 8.40 22.36
N TYR A 644 -20.96 9.36 22.06
CA TYR A 644 -20.63 10.79 21.96
C TYR A 644 -21.67 11.74 22.57
N GLY A 645 -22.84 11.24 22.98
CA GLY A 645 -23.75 11.95 23.89
C GLY A 645 -23.27 11.77 25.32
#